data_AF-A0A2M8LUX1-F1
#
_entry.id   AF-A0A2M8LUX1-F1
#
_cell.length_a   1.000
_cell.length_b   1.000
_cell.length_c   1.000
_cell.angle_alpha   90.00
_cell.angle_beta   90.00
_cell.angle_gamma   90.00
#
_symmetry.space_group_name_H-M   'P 1'
#
loop_
_entity.id
_entity.type
_entity.pdbx_description
1 polymer ?
#
loop_
_entity_poly.entity_id
_entity_poly.type
_entity_poly.pdbx_seq_one_letter_code
_entity_poly.pdbx_strand_id
1 'polypeptide(L)'
;MSGPVPPVPLEFVTVRPPASLTDRHQEATEGSRSRVCCRRMGDGTADGTADGTADGTAGDTAQKVDGTTARRSGGSGGRAGRAAWRVRVRSSRTGKVIGSGVLLGGDTVLTCAHVPADRHSAVTVEFPEIAGAEASTATVLDGCWVPAQGRNGDRGDLALLRVHEPPPGGHSAPLRRASLRNARVEICGYAESVRHAQGAALQATVSMNFGERVQLHVQPAHLPRSGFSGGPVLDMNDPPSVLGITVTGYFDSEGVEPLTLAHMIPVETIVRYLPRVKGWGVSGRRGVEPPLASRAGRLRETPEVEYAERLASWLRGEDGSPVYVTEVRPDSGRDHTLQRALALADREISARATTVLSTDPLGTVPPVGSLDLAVDVRGATVGEVVVQVAERMNLKESDPGRALERLRGEHLPLTVALLGVDRAADPDGLVELCGEFADRGCRQLLVHYGPGPRIDQEELALRHRMGELAGRLGALDERLRELIPAAHRLAGVSPPHRAVTRLHMDLALLRHAHRGGDGPPPRQVHAALEALERRARRAESDAAEARERAERGYERRAVLRGELRTYRQLAVRHGRIEDVDLDREYRTAHQALHTGRFEEEGAATAVARYVAVVRRALGWPPQDAEPARDTDPAEEAPERVDPAGAGAGPPARGGAGAESPGAEGKR
;
A
#
# COMPACT_ATOMS: atom_id res chain seq x y z
N MET A 1 13.70 -48.15 -20.87
CA MET A 1 14.30 -48.77 -19.67
C MET A 1 15.43 -47.83 -19.26
N SER A 2 15.39 -47.07 -18.17
CA SER A 2 14.87 -47.33 -16.84
C SER A 2 14.26 -46.05 -16.23
N GLY A 3 13.29 -46.24 -15.33
CA GLY A 3 12.35 -45.22 -14.85
C GLY A 3 12.86 -44.30 -13.73
N PRO A 4 11.96 -43.47 -13.17
CA PRO A 4 12.29 -42.42 -12.22
C PRO A 4 12.51 -42.96 -10.79
N VAL A 5 13.42 -42.30 -10.08
CA VAL A 5 13.81 -42.57 -8.69
C VAL A 5 12.67 -42.16 -7.73
N PRO A 6 12.29 -43.00 -6.74
CA PRO A 6 11.27 -42.66 -5.76
C PRO A 6 11.80 -41.76 -4.63
N PRO A 7 10.95 -40.93 -3.99
CA PRO A 7 11.33 -40.14 -2.83
C PRO A 7 11.41 -41.03 -1.56
N VAL A 8 12.41 -40.73 -0.73
CA VAL A 8 12.66 -41.33 0.59
C VAL A 8 11.62 -40.82 1.60
N PRO A 9 11.01 -41.67 2.45
CA PRO A 9 10.08 -41.21 3.49
C PRO A 9 10.85 -40.65 4.69
N LEU A 10 10.47 -39.45 5.13
CA LEU A 10 10.87 -38.91 6.43
C LEU A 10 9.96 -39.51 7.50
N GLU A 11 10.55 -40.23 8.45
CA GLU A 11 9.87 -40.85 9.59
C GLU A 11 9.30 -39.80 10.56
N PHE A 12 8.06 -40.05 10.96
CA PHE A 12 7.31 -39.28 11.94
C PHE A 12 7.78 -39.62 13.37
N VAL A 13 8.34 -38.65 14.08
CA VAL A 13 8.46 -38.70 15.54
C VAL A 13 7.12 -38.29 16.15
N THR A 14 6.38 -39.29 16.62
CA THR A 14 5.12 -39.14 17.36
C THR A 14 5.41 -38.77 18.81
N VAL A 15 5.11 -37.53 19.21
CA VAL A 15 5.05 -37.16 20.64
C VAL A 15 3.63 -37.43 21.14
N ARG A 16 3.51 -38.41 22.05
CA ARG A 16 2.28 -38.77 22.76
C ARG A 16 1.70 -37.57 23.53
N PRO A 17 0.36 -37.34 23.50
CA PRO A 17 -0.30 -36.49 24.47
C PRO A 17 -0.47 -37.25 25.80
N PRO A 18 -0.38 -36.58 26.97
CA PRO A 18 -0.73 -37.21 28.24
C PRO A 18 -2.25 -37.37 28.36
N ALA A 19 -2.59 -38.48 29.00
CA ALA A 19 -3.93 -39.01 29.14
C ALA A 19 -4.91 -38.10 29.90
N SER A 20 -6.16 -38.21 29.45
CA SER A 20 -7.40 -37.78 30.07
C SER A 20 -7.58 -38.21 31.52
N LEU A 21 -8.13 -37.31 32.33
CA LEU A 21 -8.98 -37.65 33.48
C LEU A 21 -10.41 -37.20 33.15
N THR A 22 -11.26 -38.18 32.83
CA THR A 22 -12.72 -38.17 33.03
C THR A 22 -12.98 -38.25 34.57
N ASP A 23 -14.09 -37.85 35.19
CA ASP A 23 -15.48 -37.74 34.77
C ASP A 23 -16.34 -37.08 35.89
N ARG A 24 -17.60 -36.72 35.55
CA ARG A 24 -18.80 -36.47 36.40
C ARG A 24 -19.01 -35.11 37.10
N HIS A 25 -20.02 -34.35 36.64
CA HIS A 25 -21.42 -34.55 37.06
C HIS A 25 -22.43 -33.73 36.21
N GLN A 26 -23.64 -34.27 36.14
CA GLN A 26 -24.81 -33.97 35.33
C GLN A 26 -25.67 -32.77 35.80
N GLU A 27 -26.44 -32.24 34.83
CA GLU A 27 -27.81 -31.70 34.89
C GLU A 27 -28.22 -30.62 35.92
N ALA A 28 -28.68 -29.47 35.39
CA ALA A 28 -29.96 -28.88 35.79
C ALA A 28 -30.46 -27.88 34.73
N THR A 29 -31.63 -28.18 34.18
CA THR A 29 -32.56 -27.33 33.43
C THR A 29 -33.31 -26.36 34.35
N GLU A 30 -34.11 -25.47 33.73
CA GLU A 30 -34.98 -24.42 34.31
C GLU A 30 -34.26 -23.07 34.52
N GLY A 31 -34.69 -21.93 33.99
CA GLY A 31 -36.04 -21.50 33.63
C GLY A 31 -36.39 -20.31 34.52
N SER A 32 -36.17 -19.08 34.08
CA SER A 32 -36.94 -17.95 34.63
C SER A 32 -36.94 -16.71 33.74
N ARG A 33 -38.18 -16.32 33.41
CA ARG A 33 -38.60 -15.05 32.85
C ARG A 33 -38.70 -14.03 33.99
N SER A 34 -38.23 -12.81 33.78
CA SER A 34 -38.86 -11.57 34.31
C SER A 34 -38.22 -10.38 33.60
N ARG A 35 -38.92 -9.70 32.68
CA ARG A 35 -39.80 -8.54 32.93
C ARG A 35 -39.17 -7.49 33.85
N VAL A 36 -38.63 -6.43 33.24
CA VAL A 36 -38.69 -5.07 33.80
C VAL A 36 -39.20 -4.12 32.72
N CYS A 37 -40.21 -3.36 33.14
CA CYS A 37 -40.99 -2.36 32.43
C CYS A 37 -40.31 -0.97 32.47
N CYS A 38 -40.94 -0.03 31.73
CA CYS A 38 -40.79 1.44 31.75
C CYS A 38 -39.67 1.98 30.85
N ARG A 39 -39.85 3.03 30.04
CA ARG A 39 -40.96 3.99 29.92
C ARG A 39 -40.85 4.68 28.56
N ARG A 40 -42.01 4.93 27.96
CA ARG A 40 -42.27 5.70 26.74
C ARG A 40 -42.64 7.13 27.16
N MET A 41 -41.93 8.13 26.66
CA MET A 41 -42.22 9.57 26.70
C MET A 41 -41.40 10.15 25.53
N GLY A 42 -41.87 10.97 24.61
CA GLY A 42 -43.17 11.58 24.37
C GLY A 42 -43.02 12.38 23.06
N ASP A 43 -44.10 12.45 22.30
CA ASP A 43 -44.23 13.25 21.09
C ASP A 43 -44.11 14.75 21.39
N GLY A 44 -43.61 15.50 20.41
CA GLY A 44 -43.56 16.97 20.43
C GLY A 44 -43.44 17.52 19.01
N THR A 45 -44.58 17.64 18.35
CA THR A 45 -44.79 18.42 17.13
C THR A 45 -44.80 19.92 17.43
N ALA A 46 -44.21 20.74 16.56
CA ALA A 46 -44.66 22.11 16.31
C ALA A 46 -44.15 22.61 14.95
N ASP A 47 -45.11 23.01 14.12
CA ASP A 47 -45.01 23.77 12.89
C ASP A 47 -44.35 25.14 13.08
N GLY A 48 -43.78 25.67 11.99
CA GLY A 48 -43.37 27.07 11.86
C GLY A 48 -43.07 27.42 10.40
N THR A 49 -44.10 27.86 9.68
CA THR A 49 -44.07 28.42 8.32
C THR A 49 -43.72 29.92 8.32
N ALA A 50 -43.42 30.40 7.12
CA ALA A 50 -43.34 31.78 6.61
C ALA A 50 -41.92 32.40 6.55
N ASP A 51 -41.33 32.61 5.37
CA ASP A 51 -41.65 33.53 4.25
C ASP A 51 -40.82 34.82 4.36
N GLY A 52 -40.17 35.24 3.26
CA GLY A 52 -39.22 36.36 3.28
C GLY A 52 -38.36 36.47 2.01
N THR A 53 -38.88 37.23 1.07
CA THR A 53 -38.39 37.62 -0.25
C THR A 53 -37.26 38.66 -0.26
N ALA A 54 -36.72 38.86 -1.48
CA ALA A 54 -36.01 40.05 -2.02
C ALA A 54 -34.49 40.16 -1.74
N ASP A 55 -33.63 40.73 -2.58
CA ASP A 55 -33.59 41.16 -3.99
C ASP A 55 -32.18 41.83 -4.17
N GLY A 56 -31.63 41.86 -5.39
CA GLY A 56 -30.47 42.69 -5.79
C GLY A 56 -29.10 42.28 -5.21
N THR A 57 -27.96 42.40 -5.89
CA THR A 57 -27.59 43.35 -6.94
C THR A 57 -26.30 42.84 -7.60
N ALA A 58 -26.21 42.98 -8.91
CA ALA A 58 -24.97 42.89 -9.67
C ALA A 58 -24.07 44.09 -9.34
N GLY A 59 -22.77 43.83 -9.18
CA GLY A 59 -21.75 44.84 -8.93
C GLY A 59 -20.42 44.37 -9.49
N ASP A 60 -20.19 44.73 -10.75
CA ASP A 60 -18.94 44.64 -11.48
C ASP A 60 -17.85 45.48 -10.78
N THR A 61 -16.63 44.95 -10.64
CA THR A 61 -15.41 45.75 -10.45
C THR A 61 -14.18 44.87 -10.63
N ALA A 62 -13.59 45.00 -11.83
CA ALA A 62 -12.23 44.57 -12.12
C ALA A 62 -11.23 45.32 -11.22
N GLN A 63 -10.37 44.59 -10.50
CA GLN A 63 -9.17 45.17 -9.92
C GLN A 63 -7.95 44.26 -10.13
N LYS A 64 -7.01 44.88 -10.86
CA LYS A 64 -5.67 44.49 -11.26
C LYS A 64 -4.84 44.00 -10.06
N VAL A 65 -4.25 42.80 -10.16
CA VAL A 65 -3.29 42.26 -9.17
C VAL A 65 -1.93 42.10 -9.82
N ASP A 66 -1.03 43.06 -9.56
CA ASP A 66 0.41 42.84 -9.54
C ASP A 66 0.82 42.74 -8.07
N GLY A 67 1.60 41.72 -7.70
CA GLY A 67 2.09 41.62 -6.32
C GLY A 67 2.64 40.25 -5.93
N THR A 68 3.86 39.98 -6.35
CA THR A 68 4.89 39.17 -5.68
C THR A 68 4.53 38.66 -4.27
N THR A 69 4.28 37.36 -4.11
CA THR A 69 4.25 36.70 -2.80
C THR A 69 5.35 35.67 -2.67
N ALA A 70 6.35 36.03 -1.87
CA ALA A 70 7.31 35.14 -1.25
C ALA A 70 6.56 34.05 -0.47
N ARG A 71 6.81 32.78 -0.83
CA ARG A 71 6.34 31.62 -0.06
C ARG A 71 7.07 31.56 1.29
N ARG A 72 6.43 32.10 2.31
CA ARG A 72 6.74 31.79 3.72
C ARG A 72 6.41 30.31 3.98
N SER A 73 7.43 29.56 4.36
CA SER A 73 7.32 28.30 5.08
C SER A 73 6.60 28.54 6.42
N GLY A 74 5.38 28.04 6.56
CA GLY A 74 4.64 28.09 7.81
C GLY A 74 3.33 27.30 7.71
N GLY A 75 3.13 26.32 8.61
CA GLY A 75 1.85 25.63 8.71
C GLY A 75 1.82 24.26 9.39
N SER A 76 2.70 23.94 10.35
CA SER A 76 2.55 22.73 11.19
C SER A 76 1.51 22.88 12.31
N GLY A 77 0.90 24.06 12.48
CA GLY A 77 -0.03 24.35 13.57
C GLY A 77 -1.52 23.99 13.34
N GLY A 78 -1.93 23.69 12.10
CA GLY A 78 -3.34 23.39 11.77
C GLY A 78 -3.74 21.92 11.78
N ARG A 79 -2.78 21.00 12.01
CA ARG A 79 -2.98 19.54 11.87
C ARG A 79 -3.28 18.83 13.19
N ALA A 80 -2.88 19.41 14.32
CA ALA A 80 -2.92 18.79 15.66
C ALA A 80 -4.35 18.42 16.14
N GLY A 81 -5.38 19.18 15.77
CA GLY A 81 -6.77 18.88 16.17
C GLY A 81 -7.49 17.83 15.31
N ARG A 82 -7.08 17.65 14.04
CA ARG A 82 -7.81 16.79 13.06
C ARG A 82 -7.47 15.30 13.18
N ALA A 83 -6.39 14.95 13.88
CA ALA A 83 -5.91 13.58 14.06
C ALA A 83 -5.79 13.19 15.53
N ALA A 84 -6.59 13.81 16.41
CA ALA A 84 -6.70 13.60 17.86
C ALA A 84 -7.20 12.20 18.27
N TRP A 85 -6.96 11.20 17.44
CA TRP A 85 -7.30 9.79 17.61
C TRP A 85 -6.12 8.88 17.24
N ARG A 86 -4.98 9.44 16.82
CA ARG A 86 -3.73 8.67 16.63
C ARG A 86 -3.06 8.49 17.97
N VAL A 87 -2.64 7.25 18.26
CA VAL A 87 -1.99 6.94 19.53
C VAL A 87 -0.62 6.29 19.32
N ARG A 88 0.27 6.54 20.28
CA ARG A 88 1.59 5.92 20.35
C ARG A 88 1.58 4.84 21.41
N VAL A 89 2.12 3.66 21.10
CA VAL A 89 2.11 2.51 22.01
C VAL A 89 3.53 2.18 22.45
N ARG A 90 3.74 2.14 23.77
CA ARG A 90 5.01 1.82 24.42
C ARG A 90 4.94 0.52 25.20
N SER A 91 6.07 -0.16 25.28
CA SER A 91 6.22 -1.28 26.20
C SER A 91 6.23 -0.76 27.64
N SER A 92 5.32 -1.25 28.48
CA SER A 92 5.34 -0.92 29.91
C SER A 92 6.61 -1.41 30.63
N ARG A 93 7.32 -2.40 30.05
CA ARG A 93 8.55 -2.96 30.61
C ARG A 93 9.79 -2.15 30.24
N THR A 94 9.91 -1.70 28.99
CA THR A 94 11.14 -1.06 28.48
C THR A 94 10.98 0.44 28.23
N GLY A 95 9.76 0.96 28.23
CA GLY A 95 9.44 2.34 27.86
C GLY A 95 9.62 2.64 26.36
N LYS A 96 10.13 1.71 25.55
CA LYS A 96 10.38 1.93 24.11
C LYS A 96 9.08 1.96 23.32
N VAL A 97 9.06 2.70 22.21
CA VAL A 97 7.93 2.65 21.26
C VAL A 97 7.95 1.30 20.56
N ILE A 98 6.84 0.57 20.68
CA ILE A 98 6.66 -0.76 20.09
C ILE A 98 5.60 -0.76 18.98
N GLY A 99 4.83 0.31 18.85
CA GLY A 99 3.81 0.43 17.81
C GLY A 99 3.03 1.73 17.89
N SER A 100 1.95 1.74 17.11
CA SER A 100 0.98 2.81 17.01
C SER A 100 -0.44 2.22 17.11
N GLY A 101 -1.44 3.09 17.21
CA GLY A 101 -2.83 2.66 17.21
C GLY A 101 -3.80 3.74 16.76
N VAL A 102 -5.07 3.35 16.70
CA VAL A 102 -6.21 4.19 16.32
C VAL A 102 -7.24 4.16 17.45
N LEU A 103 -7.48 5.30 18.09
CA LEU A 103 -8.53 5.47 19.08
C LEU A 103 -9.90 5.43 18.38
N LEU A 104 -10.68 4.40 18.67
CA LEU A 104 -12.01 4.21 18.09
C LEU A 104 -13.08 5.04 18.80
N GLY A 105 -12.83 5.43 20.04
CA GLY A 105 -13.73 6.21 20.87
C GLY A 105 -13.73 5.71 22.31
N GLY A 106 -13.93 6.65 23.24
CA GLY A 106 -13.89 6.36 24.68
C GLY A 106 -12.55 5.76 25.09
N ASP A 107 -12.58 4.51 25.54
CA ASP A 107 -11.45 3.76 26.10
C ASP A 107 -10.82 2.75 25.13
N THR A 108 -11.23 2.71 23.85
CA THR A 108 -10.86 1.60 22.98
C THR A 108 -9.89 2.02 21.87
N VAL A 109 -8.76 1.33 21.79
CA VAL A 109 -7.72 1.51 20.76
C VAL A 109 -7.60 0.26 19.88
N LEU A 110 -7.63 0.44 18.55
CA LEU A 110 -7.28 -0.57 17.57
C LEU A 110 -5.77 -0.55 17.27
N THR A 111 -5.14 -1.73 17.26
CA THR A 111 -3.73 -1.91 16.88
C THR A 111 -3.49 -3.31 16.31
N CYS A 112 -2.24 -3.64 15.97
CA CYS A 112 -1.86 -4.99 15.55
C CYS A 112 -1.66 -5.91 16.76
N ALA A 113 -1.96 -7.20 16.62
CA ALA A 113 -1.88 -8.16 17.71
C ALA A 113 -0.46 -8.43 18.21
N HIS A 114 0.55 -8.25 17.34
CA HIS A 114 1.97 -8.37 17.69
C HIS A 114 2.54 -7.16 18.44
N VAL A 115 1.81 -6.05 18.53
CA VAL A 115 2.25 -4.85 19.26
C VAL A 115 2.31 -5.15 20.77
N PRO A 116 1.22 -5.59 21.43
CA PRO A 116 1.37 -6.25 22.72
C PRO A 116 2.07 -7.60 22.52
N ALA A 117 2.97 -7.98 23.44
CA ALA A 117 3.75 -9.22 23.29
C ALA A 117 2.85 -10.47 23.28
N ASP A 118 1.75 -10.43 24.04
CA ASP A 118 0.71 -11.45 24.06
C ASP A 118 -0.63 -10.84 24.53
N ARG A 119 -1.68 -11.67 24.57
CA ARG A 119 -3.04 -11.27 24.98
C ARG A 119 -3.18 -10.79 26.43
N HIS A 120 -2.19 -11.02 27.29
CA HIS A 120 -2.19 -10.64 28.71
C HIS A 120 -1.25 -9.46 29.01
N SER A 121 -0.43 -9.07 28.04
CA SER A 121 0.54 -7.99 28.18
C SER A 121 -0.13 -6.63 28.31
N ALA A 122 0.20 -5.90 29.37
CA ALA A 122 -0.13 -4.48 29.50
C ALA A 122 0.85 -3.62 28.69
N VAL A 123 0.33 -2.57 28.07
CA VAL A 123 1.10 -1.56 27.32
C VAL A 123 0.77 -0.16 27.84
N THR A 124 1.62 0.81 27.53
CA THR A 124 1.34 2.23 27.79
C THR A 124 0.91 2.89 26.50
N VAL A 125 -0.25 3.55 26.51
CA VAL A 125 -0.80 4.30 25.38
C VAL A 125 -0.64 5.79 25.67
N GLU A 126 -0.07 6.51 24.71
CA GLU A 126 0.13 7.95 24.76
C GLU A 126 -0.69 8.62 23.65
N PHE A 127 -1.09 9.88 23.88
CA PHE A 127 -1.96 10.66 22.99
C PHE A 127 -1.27 11.94 22.48
N PRO A 128 -0.27 11.86 21.59
CA PRO A 128 0.57 13.01 21.23
C PRO A 128 -0.20 14.19 20.60
N GLU A 129 -1.35 13.93 20.00
CA GLU A 129 -2.18 14.93 19.32
C GLU A 129 -3.24 15.55 20.23
N ILE A 130 -3.38 15.08 21.48
CA ILE A 130 -4.34 15.60 22.44
C ILE A 130 -3.57 16.39 23.50
N ALA A 131 -3.68 17.72 23.44
CA ALA A 131 -2.97 18.59 24.37
C ALA A 131 -3.37 18.31 25.82
N GLY A 132 -2.37 18.07 26.69
CA GLY A 132 -2.58 17.81 28.11
C GLY A 132 -3.08 16.40 28.45
N ALA A 133 -3.24 15.50 27.48
CA ALA A 133 -3.60 14.12 27.76
C ALA A 133 -2.41 13.33 28.34
N GLU A 134 -2.64 12.68 29.48
CA GLU A 134 -1.65 11.82 30.13
C GLU A 134 -1.58 10.45 29.46
N ALA A 135 -0.43 9.79 29.62
CA ALA A 135 -0.27 8.41 29.20
C ALA A 135 -1.07 7.47 30.11
N SER A 136 -1.74 6.47 29.54
CA SER A 136 -2.50 5.49 30.33
C SER A 136 -2.02 4.09 30.04
N THR A 137 -2.10 3.23 31.05
CA THR A 137 -1.99 1.79 30.85
C THR A 137 -3.19 1.28 30.06
N ALA A 138 -2.96 0.30 29.20
CA ALA A 138 -3.99 -0.38 28.44
C ALA A 138 -3.72 -1.89 28.38
N THR A 139 -4.79 -2.67 28.35
CA THR A 139 -4.76 -4.13 28.25
C THR A 139 -5.60 -4.60 27.09
N VAL A 140 -5.28 -5.77 26.53
CA VAL A 140 -6.09 -6.34 25.46
C VAL A 140 -7.52 -6.62 25.96
N LEU A 141 -8.51 -6.22 25.19
CA LEU A 141 -9.92 -6.46 25.47
C LEU A 141 -10.26 -7.94 25.25
N ASP A 142 -11.00 -8.54 26.18
CA ASP A 142 -11.37 -9.96 26.11
C ASP A 142 -12.03 -10.33 24.78
N GLY A 143 -11.56 -11.43 24.19
CA GLY A 143 -12.01 -11.95 22.90
C GLY A 143 -11.64 -11.08 21.70
N CYS A 144 -10.81 -10.05 21.89
CA CYS A 144 -10.43 -9.10 20.84
C CYS A 144 -8.93 -9.14 20.51
N TRP A 145 -8.29 -10.29 20.71
CA TRP A 145 -6.92 -10.58 20.27
C TRP A 145 -6.95 -11.62 19.15
N VAL A 146 -6.55 -11.23 17.95
CA VAL A 146 -6.52 -12.08 16.76
C VAL A 146 -5.08 -12.15 16.26
N PRO A 147 -4.33 -13.23 16.54
CA PRO A 147 -2.93 -13.34 16.13
C PRO A 147 -2.79 -13.36 14.60
N ALA A 148 -1.56 -13.11 14.13
CA ALA A 148 -1.20 -13.38 12.74
C ALA A 148 -1.37 -14.88 12.45
N GLN A 149 -1.97 -15.20 11.30
CA GLN A 149 -2.25 -16.56 10.83
C GLN A 149 -1.86 -16.71 9.35
N GLY A 150 -1.81 -17.97 8.88
CA GLY A 150 -1.40 -18.29 7.52
C GLY A 150 0.11 -18.44 7.35
N ARG A 151 0.53 -19.05 6.24
CA ARG A 151 1.93 -19.46 6.02
C ARG A 151 2.91 -18.29 6.05
N ASN A 152 2.44 -17.09 5.67
CA ASN A 152 3.23 -15.85 5.63
C ASN A 152 2.64 -14.75 6.54
N GLY A 153 1.82 -15.12 7.53
CA GLY A 153 1.13 -14.14 8.38
C GLY A 153 0.18 -13.23 7.59
N ASP A 154 -0.40 -13.71 6.50
CA ASP A 154 -1.23 -12.95 5.56
C ASP A 154 -2.69 -12.76 6.04
N ARG A 155 -3.01 -13.26 7.24
CA ARG A 155 -4.32 -13.22 7.89
C ARG A 155 -4.23 -12.75 9.34
N GLY A 156 -5.30 -12.12 9.83
CA GLY A 156 -5.39 -11.67 11.22
C GLY A 156 -4.39 -10.55 11.57
N ASP A 157 -3.83 -10.63 12.79
CA ASP A 157 -2.93 -9.64 13.43
C ASP A 157 -3.63 -8.35 13.89
N LEU A 158 -4.71 -8.51 14.65
CA LEU A 158 -5.54 -7.41 15.15
C LEU A 158 -5.75 -7.52 16.65
N ALA A 159 -5.70 -6.39 17.35
CA ALA A 159 -6.06 -6.30 18.75
C ALA A 159 -6.90 -5.04 19.03
N LEU A 160 -7.88 -5.18 19.94
CA LEU A 160 -8.47 -4.03 20.63
C LEU A 160 -7.87 -3.94 22.03
N LEU A 161 -7.39 -2.76 22.40
CA LEU A 161 -6.92 -2.44 23.73
C LEU A 161 -7.98 -1.62 24.45
N ARG A 162 -8.21 -1.93 25.73
CA ARG A 162 -8.92 -1.08 26.67
C ARG A 162 -7.91 -0.22 27.42
N VAL A 163 -8.01 1.09 27.24
CA VAL A 163 -7.28 2.13 27.97
C VAL A 163 -7.96 2.33 29.32
N HIS A 164 -7.22 2.24 30.43
CA HIS A 164 -7.81 2.37 31.76
C HIS A 164 -8.28 3.80 32.07
N GLU A 165 -7.50 4.80 31.63
CA GLU A 165 -7.80 6.22 31.78
C GLU A 165 -7.84 6.86 30.38
N PRO A 166 -9.02 6.91 29.73
CA PRO A 166 -9.15 7.46 28.39
C PRO A 166 -8.92 8.98 28.36
N PRO A 167 -8.44 9.53 27.23
CA PRO A 167 -8.25 10.96 27.09
C PRO A 167 -9.61 11.69 27.06
N PRO A 168 -9.68 12.94 27.53
CA PRO A 168 -10.90 13.73 27.45
C PRO A 168 -11.29 14.01 25.98
N GLY A 169 -12.57 14.34 25.73
CA GLY A 169 -13.02 14.87 24.44
C GLY A 169 -13.66 13.86 23.48
N GLY A 170 -13.77 12.57 23.85
CA GLY A 170 -14.56 11.58 23.10
C GLY A 170 -14.07 11.34 21.67
N HIS A 171 -12.79 11.60 21.40
CA HIS A 171 -12.21 11.52 20.07
C HIS A 171 -12.33 10.12 19.46
N SER A 172 -12.72 10.05 18.19
CA SER A 172 -12.94 8.81 17.46
C SER A 172 -12.42 8.93 16.04
N ALA A 173 -11.73 7.89 15.57
CA ALA A 173 -11.21 7.84 14.23
C ALA A 173 -12.31 7.58 13.19
N PRO A 174 -12.34 8.33 12.07
CA PRO A 174 -13.31 8.13 10.99
C PRO A 174 -12.93 6.90 10.14
N LEU A 175 -13.30 5.71 10.61
CA LEU A 175 -13.11 4.46 9.86
C LEU A 175 -14.01 4.44 8.61
N ARG A 176 -13.45 4.03 7.47
CA ARG A 176 -14.16 4.04 6.20
C ARG A 176 -13.88 2.79 5.37
N ARG A 177 -14.97 2.23 4.83
CA ARG A 177 -14.94 1.26 3.73
C ARG A 177 -14.77 2.02 2.41
N ALA A 178 -13.82 1.62 1.58
CA ALA A 178 -13.62 2.19 0.26
C ALA A 178 -12.96 1.18 -0.67
N SER A 179 -13.07 1.42 -1.97
CA SER A 179 -12.15 0.76 -2.90
C SER A 179 -10.72 1.20 -2.61
N LEU A 180 -9.80 0.23 -2.63
CA LEU A 180 -8.41 0.45 -2.26
C LEU A 180 -7.47 0.43 -3.46
N ARG A 181 -7.87 -0.11 -4.60
CA ARG A 181 -6.95 -0.37 -5.71
C ARG A 181 -6.35 0.94 -6.23
N ASN A 182 -5.02 1.01 -6.25
CA ASN A 182 -4.25 2.20 -6.66
C ASN A 182 -4.52 3.47 -5.82
N ALA A 183 -5.18 3.34 -4.66
CA ALA A 183 -5.43 4.47 -3.78
C ALA A 183 -4.10 5.07 -3.29
N ARG A 184 -3.98 6.40 -3.34
CA ARG A 184 -2.90 7.13 -2.70
C ARG A 184 -3.25 7.33 -1.24
N VAL A 185 -2.32 6.97 -0.36
CA VAL A 185 -2.56 6.94 1.07
C VAL A 185 -1.39 7.50 1.85
N GLU A 186 -1.66 7.95 3.07
CA GLU A 186 -0.63 8.37 4.03
C GLU A 186 -0.56 7.36 5.19
N ILE A 187 0.60 6.73 5.37
CA ILE A 187 0.90 5.81 6.47
C ILE A 187 1.41 6.63 7.64
N CYS A 188 0.77 6.55 8.81
CA CYS A 188 1.21 7.27 10.01
C CYS A 188 1.78 6.33 11.07
N GLY A 189 2.80 6.78 11.81
CA GLY A 189 3.38 6.04 12.92
C GLY A 189 4.37 6.84 13.76
N TYR A 190 4.92 6.20 14.80
CA TYR A 190 5.75 6.87 15.83
C TYR A 190 7.14 6.21 16.03
N ALA A 191 7.88 5.94 14.96
CA ALA A 191 9.20 5.33 15.07
C ALA A 191 10.22 6.22 15.83
N GLU A 192 11.00 5.65 16.76
CA GLU A 192 12.02 6.40 17.53
C GLU A 192 13.09 7.03 16.64
N SER A 193 13.48 6.32 15.58
CA SER A 193 14.49 6.77 14.62
C SER A 193 13.98 7.87 13.67
N VAL A 194 12.70 8.25 13.74
CA VAL A 194 12.11 9.27 12.86
C VAL A 194 11.52 10.38 13.71
N ARG A 195 11.98 11.62 13.48
CA ARG A 195 11.52 12.83 14.19
C ARG A 195 11.46 12.65 15.73
N HIS A 196 12.38 11.87 16.31
CA HIS A 196 12.43 11.59 17.74
C HIS A 196 11.08 11.14 18.33
N ALA A 197 10.38 10.22 17.64
CA ALA A 197 9.06 9.71 18.00
C ALA A 197 7.92 10.76 18.05
N GLN A 198 8.09 11.96 17.47
CA GLN A 198 7.04 13.00 17.39
C GLN A 198 5.93 12.69 16.38
N GLY A 199 6.00 11.54 15.71
CA GLY A 199 5.06 11.14 14.66
C GLY A 199 5.62 11.42 13.28
N ALA A 200 5.35 10.50 12.37
CA ALA A 200 5.77 10.57 10.99
C ALA A 200 4.64 10.11 10.08
N ALA A 201 4.64 10.66 8.87
CA ALA A 201 3.67 10.36 7.85
C ALA A 201 4.40 10.09 6.53
N LEU A 202 4.09 8.97 5.90
CA LEU A 202 4.77 8.47 4.71
C LEU A 202 3.74 8.29 3.60
N GLN A 203 4.00 8.86 2.44
CA GLN A 203 3.15 8.70 1.28
C GLN A 203 3.35 7.30 0.68
N ALA A 204 2.25 6.64 0.33
CA ALA A 204 2.25 5.33 -0.27
C ALA A 204 1.13 5.20 -1.32
N THR A 205 1.23 4.17 -2.14
CA THR A 205 0.14 3.77 -3.05
C THR A 205 -0.22 2.32 -2.77
N VAL A 206 -1.51 2.01 -2.67
CA VAL A 206 -1.97 0.62 -2.52
C VAL A 206 -1.72 -0.12 -3.83
N SER A 207 -1.00 -1.25 -3.77
CA SER A 207 -0.60 -2.01 -4.96
C SER A 207 -1.48 -3.23 -5.19
N MET A 208 -1.20 -4.34 -4.52
CA MET A 208 -1.80 -5.64 -4.77
C MET A 208 -2.35 -6.28 -3.49
N ASN A 209 -3.30 -7.20 -3.65
CA ASN A 209 -3.78 -8.03 -2.56
C ASN A 209 -2.68 -9.02 -2.13
N PHE A 210 -2.58 -9.24 -0.83
CA PHE A 210 -1.69 -10.22 -0.21
C PHE A 210 -2.47 -10.97 0.88
N GLY A 211 -3.09 -12.09 0.50
CA GLY A 211 -4.06 -12.77 1.36
C GLY A 211 -5.22 -11.84 1.71
N GLU A 212 -5.40 -11.54 3.00
CA GLU A 212 -6.46 -10.64 3.50
C GLU A 212 -5.97 -9.20 3.72
N ARG A 213 -4.68 -8.98 3.47
CA ARG A 213 -4.00 -7.68 3.53
C ARG A 213 -3.86 -7.11 2.13
N VAL A 214 -3.47 -5.84 2.07
CA VAL A 214 -3.04 -5.22 0.82
C VAL A 214 -1.61 -4.69 0.99
N GLN A 215 -0.79 -4.89 -0.03
CA GLN A 215 0.56 -4.34 -0.05
C GLN A 215 0.51 -2.85 -0.34
N LEU A 216 1.38 -2.11 0.34
CA LEU A 216 1.60 -0.69 0.14
C LEU A 216 2.94 -0.49 -0.55
N HIS A 217 2.94 0.17 -1.70
CA HIS A 217 4.14 0.63 -2.36
C HIS A 217 4.60 1.93 -1.71
N VAL A 218 5.70 1.84 -0.96
CA VAL A 218 6.39 2.95 -0.32
C VAL A 218 7.75 3.08 -0.99
N GLN A 219 8.27 4.30 -1.13
CA GLN A 219 9.64 4.49 -1.58
C GLN A 219 10.62 3.79 -0.62
N PRO A 220 11.65 3.08 -1.12
CA PRO A 220 12.60 2.34 -0.27
C PRO A 220 13.24 3.19 0.83
N ALA A 221 13.61 4.44 0.54
CA ALA A 221 14.16 5.39 1.51
C ALA A 221 13.19 5.76 2.65
N HIS A 222 11.90 5.48 2.46
CA HIS A 222 10.80 5.82 3.35
C HIS A 222 10.10 4.58 3.91
N LEU A 223 10.75 3.42 3.93
CA LEU A 223 10.14 2.21 4.47
C LEU A 223 9.73 2.39 5.94
N PRO A 224 8.48 2.01 6.31
CA PRO A 224 8.02 2.10 7.68
C PRO A 224 8.89 1.25 8.60
N ARG A 225 9.38 1.85 9.68
CA ARG A 225 10.25 1.20 10.67
C ARG A 225 9.43 0.72 11.87
N SER A 226 10.08 0.02 12.81
CA SER A 226 9.49 -0.29 14.12
C SER A 226 8.86 0.94 14.75
N GLY A 227 7.59 0.82 15.16
CA GLY A 227 6.74 1.92 15.63
C GLY A 227 5.61 2.33 14.67
N PHE A 228 5.57 1.85 13.42
CA PHE A 228 4.45 2.09 12.51
C PHE A 228 3.32 1.04 12.60
N SER A 229 3.60 -0.19 13.06
CA SER A 229 2.59 -1.23 13.22
C SER A 229 1.40 -0.75 14.05
N GLY A 230 0.19 -0.99 13.55
CA GLY A 230 -1.07 -0.56 14.15
C GLY A 230 -1.45 0.90 13.88
N GLY A 231 -0.56 1.69 13.28
CA GLY A 231 -0.83 3.07 12.88
C GLY A 231 -1.78 3.18 11.69
N PRO A 232 -2.55 4.27 11.57
CA PRO A 232 -3.57 4.39 10.54
C PRO A 232 -2.94 4.57 9.16
N VAL A 233 -3.62 4.01 8.16
CA VAL A 233 -3.43 4.31 6.75
C VAL A 233 -4.59 5.20 6.31
N LEU A 234 -4.28 6.41 5.85
CA LEU A 234 -5.25 7.47 5.60
C LEU A 234 -5.52 7.67 4.12
N ASP A 235 -6.80 7.79 3.78
CA ASP A 235 -7.23 8.60 2.65
C ASP A 235 -7.16 10.08 3.05
N MET A 236 -6.45 10.88 2.25
CA MET A 236 -6.18 12.29 2.51
C MET A 236 -7.22 13.24 1.92
N ASN A 237 -8.37 12.72 1.47
CA ASN A 237 -9.57 13.51 1.23
C ASN A 237 -9.93 14.40 2.44
N ASP A 238 -10.71 15.46 2.25
CA ASP A 238 -11.16 16.33 3.35
C ASP A 238 -12.60 16.00 3.79
N PRO A 239 -12.84 15.59 5.06
CA PRO A 239 -11.86 15.22 6.10
C PRO A 239 -11.20 13.86 5.84
N PRO A 240 -9.98 13.64 6.37
CA PRO A 240 -9.23 12.40 6.17
C PRO A 240 -9.94 11.24 6.84
N SER A 241 -9.84 10.06 6.25
CA SER A 241 -10.48 8.84 6.75
C SER A 241 -9.51 7.67 6.83
N VAL A 242 -9.68 6.83 7.86
CA VAL A 242 -8.85 5.63 8.06
C VAL A 242 -9.37 4.52 7.16
N LEU A 243 -8.53 4.06 6.22
CA LEU A 243 -8.83 2.93 5.32
C LEU A 243 -8.37 1.58 5.88
N GLY A 244 -7.48 1.62 6.88
CA GLY A 244 -6.97 0.43 7.55
C GLY A 244 -5.85 0.76 8.52
N ILE A 245 -5.18 -0.27 9.04
CA ILE A 245 -4.00 -0.12 9.89
C ILE A 245 -2.77 -0.77 9.24
N THR A 246 -1.60 -0.20 9.55
CA THR A 246 -0.32 -0.62 8.99
C THR A 246 0.17 -1.89 9.66
N VAL A 247 0.65 -2.84 8.86
CA VAL A 247 1.43 -3.98 9.33
C VAL A 247 2.76 -3.99 8.58
N THR A 248 3.86 -3.84 9.30
CA THR A 248 5.20 -3.98 8.71
C THR A 248 5.64 -5.44 8.80
N GLY A 249 5.87 -6.07 7.65
CA GLY A 249 6.43 -7.41 7.57
C GLY A 249 7.92 -7.36 7.27
N TYR A 250 8.70 -8.13 8.02
CA TYR A 250 10.10 -8.42 7.71
C TYR A 250 10.14 -9.80 7.07
N PHE A 251 10.49 -9.87 5.79
CA PHE A 251 10.78 -11.14 5.14
C PHE A 251 12.27 -11.39 5.23
N ASP A 252 12.65 -12.38 6.01
CA ASP A 252 13.98 -12.96 5.97
C ASP A 252 13.95 -14.11 4.95
N SER A 253 14.75 -13.99 3.89
CA SER A 253 14.95 -15.06 2.92
C SER A 253 16.44 -15.33 2.86
N GLU A 254 16.85 -16.57 3.14
CA GLU A 254 18.26 -16.95 3.22
C GLU A 254 19.06 -16.43 2.01
N GLY A 255 20.08 -15.61 2.28
CA GLY A 255 20.98 -15.06 1.27
C GLY A 255 20.55 -13.75 0.61
N VAL A 256 19.42 -13.15 1.00
CA VAL A 256 18.98 -11.82 0.53
C VAL A 256 18.75 -10.91 1.72
N GLU A 257 19.14 -9.63 1.62
CA GLU A 257 18.84 -8.64 2.67
C GLU A 257 17.34 -8.62 3.01
N PRO A 258 16.94 -8.48 4.30
CA PRO A 258 15.55 -8.53 4.71
C PRO A 258 14.69 -7.53 3.94
N LEU A 259 13.75 -8.03 3.16
CA LEU A 259 12.80 -7.18 2.45
C LEU A 259 11.75 -6.70 3.45
N THR A 260 11.84 -5.42 3.82
CA THR A 260 10.78 -4.77 4.60
C THR A 260 9.66 -4.37 3.65
N LEU A 261 8.50 -5.00 3.80
CA LEU A 261 7.31 -4.65 3.04
C LEU A 261 6.25 -4.07 3.96
N ALA A 262 5.66 -2.95 3.53
CA ALA A 262 4.52 -2.34 4.21
C ALA A 262 3.23 -2.97 3.68
N HIS A 263 2.39 -3.43 4.60
CA HIS A 263 1.04 -3.90 4.31
C HIS A 263 0.03 -3.07 5.09
N MET A 264 -1.22 -3.12 4.65
CA MET A 264 -2.37 -2.63 5.38
C MET A 264 -3.34 -3.78 5.63
N ILE A 265 -3.93 -3.82 6.82
CA ILE A 265 -5.17 -4.56 7.08
C ILE A 265 -6.34 -3.59 6.84
N PRO A 266 -7.15 -3.77 5.79
CA PRO A 266 -8.30 -2.91 5.47
C PRO A 266 -9.35 -2.85 6.59
N VAL A 267 -10.10 -1.76 6.66
CA VAL A 267 -11.26 -1.61 7.57
C VAL A 267 -12.27 -2.74 7.38
N GLU A 268 -12.56 -3.17 6.15
CA GLU A 268 -13.44 -4.31 5.88
C GLU A 268 -12.92 -5.60 6.57
N THR A 269 -11.62 -5.87 6.47
CA THR A 269 -10.97 -7.01 7.13
C THR A 269 -10.98 -6.87 8.66
N ILE A 270 -10.76 -5.66 9.19
CA ILE A 270 -10.85 -5.35 10.63
C ILE A 270 -12.25 -5.65 11.15
N VAL A 271 -13.27 -5.13 10.47
CA VAL A 271 -14.68 -5.30 10.87
C VAL A 271 -15.10 -6.78 10.85
N ARG A 272 -14.52 -7.58 9.96
CA ARG A 272 -14.76 -9.02 9.91
C ARG A 272 -14.22 -9.76 11.13
N TYR A 273 -12.96 -9.51 11.52
CA TYR A 273 -12.34 -10.17 12.67
C TYR A 273 -12.79 -9.60 14.02
N LEU A 274 -13.12 -8.30 14.05
CA LEU A 274 -13.54 -7.58 15.25
C LEU A 274 -14.89 -6.89 14.98
N PRO A 275 -16.02 -7.62 14.92
CA PRO A 275 -17.33 -7.05 14.58
C PRO A 275 -17.79 -5.93 15.51
N ARG A 276 -17.28 -5.90 16.75
CA ARG A 276 -17.50 -4.80 17.70
C ARG A 276 -17.13 -3.45 17.10
N VAL A 277 -16.12 -3.39 16.22
CA VAL A 277 -15.63 -2.15 15.56
C VAL A 277 -16.76 -1.37 14.87
N LYS A 278 -17.82 -2.05 14.42
CA LYS A 278 -19.01 -1.42 13.82
C LYS A 278 -19.68 -0.40 14.75
N GLY A 279 -19.63 -0.61 16.07
CA GLY A 279 -20.26 0.26 17.07
C GLY A 279 -19.67 1.67 17.15
N TRP A 280 -18.47 1.88 16.61
CA TRP A 280 -17.77 3.18 16.62
C TRP A 280 -17.88 3.95 15.29
N GLY A 281 -18.90 3.67 14.48
CA GLY A 281 -19.25 4.53 13.33
C GLY A 281 -18.44 4.27 12.05
N VAL A 282 -18.31 3.01 11.64
CA VAL A 282 -17.67 2.68 10.35
C VAL A 282 -18.53 3.13 9.17
N SER A 283 -18.05 4.13 8.43
CA SER A 283 -18.72 4.73 7.27
C SER A 283 -18.38 4.04 5.95
N GLY A 284 -19.06 4.44 4.87
CA GLY A 284 -18.81 3.95 3.51
C GLY A 284 -19.55 2.65 3.18
N ARG A 285 -19.76 2.43 1.87
CA ARG A 285 -20.50 1.30 1.32
C ARG A 285 -19.72 -0.01 1.42
N ARG A 286 -20.44 -1.09 1.72
CA ARG A 286 -19.91 -2.46 1.73
C ARG A 286 -19.58 -2.90 0.29
N GLY A 287 -18.61 -3.80 0.15
CA GLY A 287 -18.34 -4.41 -1.15
C GLY A 287 -19.52 -5.26 -1.62
N VAL A 288 -19.99 -6.18 -0.77
CA VAL A 288 -21.18 -7.00 -1.05
C VAL A 288 -22.27 -6.73 -0.01
N GLU A 289 -23.49 -6.49 -0.48
CA GLU A 289 -24.63 -6.23 0.40
C GLU A 289 -25.06 -7.49 1.19
N PRO A 290 -25.45 -7.36 2.47
CA PRO A 290 -25.81 -8.50 3.32
C PRO A 290 -26.91 -9.45 2.78
N PRO A 291 -27.95 -8.99 2.06
CA PRO A 291 -28.94 -9.89 1.46
C PRO A 291 -28.34 -10.86 0.43
N LEU A 292 -27.33 -10.42 -0.34
CA LEU A 292 -26.58 -11.26 -1.28
C LEU A 292 -25.73 -12.28 -0.51
N ALA A 293 -25.05 -11.83 0.56
CA ALA A 293 -24.23 -12.69 1.43
C ALA A 293 -25.04 -13.72 2.25
N SER A 294 -26.26 -13.38 2.66
CA SER A 294 -27.13 -14.23 3.51
C SER A 294 -27.79 -15.38 2.74
N ARG A 295 -27.80 -15.32 1.40
CA ARG A 295 -28.16 -16.46 0.54
C ARG A 295 -27.02 -17.48 0.48
N ALA A 296 -25.77 -17.01 0.31
CA ALA A 296 -24.58 -17.87 0.28
C ALA A 296 -24.41 -18.74 1.54
N GLY A 297 -24.70 -18.19 2.74
CA GLY A 297 -24.53 -18.91 4.01
C GLY A 297 -25.58 -19.99 4.33
N ARG A 298 -26.62 -20.17 3.51
CA ARG A 298 -27.70 -21.16 3.74
C ARG A 298 -27.52 -22.46 2.96
N LEU A 299 -26.45 -22.59 2.18
CA LEU A 299 -26.41 -23.55 1.09
C LEU A 299 -25.39 -24.64 1.38
N ARG A 300 -25.90 -25.87 1.55
CA ARG A 300 -25.13 -27.12 1.61
C ARG A 300 -24.92 -27.75 0.22
N GLU A 301 -25.32 -27.06 -0.84
CA GLU A 301 -25.23 -27.57 -2.20
C GLU A 301 -23.79 -27.54 -2.70
N THR A 302 -23.36 -28.62 -3.37
CA THR A 302 -22.04 -28.71 -3.99
C THR A 302 -21.96 -27.65 -5.10
N PRO A 303 -20.92 -26.78 -5.08
CA PRO A 303 -20.77 -25.75 -6.11
C PRO A 303 -20.66 -26.37 -7.51
N GLU A 304 -21.16 -25.68 -8.53
CA GLU A 304 -20.86 -26.02 -9.93
C GLU A 304 -19.37 -25.75 -10.18
N VAL A 305 -18.53 -26.79 -10.03
CA VAL A 305 -17.07 -26.67 -9.95
C VAL A 305 -16.48 -25.89 -11.12
N GLU A 306 -16.82 -26.23 -12.36
CA GLU A 306 -16.29 -25.52 -13.54
C GLU A 306 -16.69 -24.05 -13.59
N TYR A 307 -17.92 -23.73 -13.16
CA TYR A 307 -18.37 -22.34 -13.11
C TYR A 307 -17.69 -21.56 -11.99
N ALA A 308 -17.49 -22.20 -10.84
CA ALA A 308 -16.73 -21.63 -9.73
C ALA A 308 -15.26 -21.38 -10.10
N GLU A 309 -14.61 -22.30 -10.82
CA GLU A 309 -13.24 -22.14 -11.32
C GLU A 309 -13.12 -20.96 -12.29
N ARG A 310 -14.06 -20.84 -13.25
CA ARG A 310 -14.11 -19.68 -14.16
C ARG A 310 -14.31 -18.36 -13.41
N LEU A 311 -15.27 -18.30 -12.48
CA LEU A 311 -15.49 -17.09 -11.67
C LEU A 311 -14.25 -16.71 -10.85
N ALA A 312 -13.61 -17.69 -10.22
CA ALA A 312 -12.41 -17.47 -9.43
C ALA A 312 -11.22 -17.04 -10.29
N SER A 313 -11.04 -17.63 -11.48
CA SER A 313 -10.03 -17.24 -12.46
C SER A 313 -10.24 -15.80 -12.96
N TRP A 314 -11.47 -15.42 -13.29
CA TRP A 314 -11.81 -14.06 -13.68
C TRP A 314 -11.59 -13.06 -12.53
N LEU A 315 -11.95 -13.42 -11.30
CA LEU A 315 -11.70 -12.59 -10.11
C LEU A 315 -10.19 -12.45 -9.81
N ARG A 316 -9.38 -13.48 -10.09
CA ARG A 316 -7.91 -13.39 -10.05
C ARG A 316 -7.35 -12.47 -11.14
N GLY A 317 -8.06 -12.32 -12.26
CA GLY A 317 -7.59 -11.62 -13.44
C GLY A 317 -6.76 -12.50 -14.38
N GLU A 318 -6.89 -13.83 -14.28
CA GLU A 318 -6.13 -14.81 -15.08
C GLU A 318 -6.75 -15.05 -16.46
N ASP A 319 -8.07 -14.88 -16.60
CA ASP A 319 -8.83 -15.19 -17.83
C ASP A 319 -8.60 -14.20 -19.00
N GLY A 320 -7.74 -13.19 -18.83
CA GLY A 320 -7.38 -12.21 -19.86
C GLY A 320 -8.48 -11.19 -20.23
N SER A 321 -9.77 -11.54 -20.04
CA SER A 321 -10.90 -10.61 -20.26
C SER A 321 -11.22 -9.80 -19.00
N PRO A 322 -11.33 -8.46 -19.10
CA PRO A 322 -11.80 -7.61 -18.00
C PRO A 322 -13.32 -7.64 -17.80
N VAL A 323 -14.06 -8.24 -18.75
CA VAL A 323 -15.52 -8.34 -18.71
C VAL A 323 -15.94 -9.81 -18.75
N TYR A 324 -16.83 -10.21 -17.86
CA TYR A 324 -17.43 -11.54 -17.83
C TYR A 324 -18.94 -11.43 -17.79
N VAL A 325 -19.62 -11.91 -18.85
CA VAL A 325 -21.09 -11.97 -18.89
C VAL A 325 -21.53 -13.40 -18.64
N THR A 326 -22.47 -13.59 -17.72
CA THR A 326 -23.02 -14.91 -17.41
C THR A 326 -24.52 -14.84 -17.23
N GLU A 327 -25.21 -15.82 -17.80
CA GLU A 327 -26.62 -16.06 -17.51
C GLU A 327 -26.74 -17.02 -16.34
N VAL A 328 -27.70 -16.76 -15.47
CA VAL A 328 -27.94 -17.50 -14.24
C VAL A 328 -29.45 -17.56 -14.00
N ARG A 329 -30.03 -18.75 -13.76
CA ARG A 329 -31.43 -18.83 -13.34
C ARG A 329 -31.51 -18.54 -11.83
N PRO A 330 -32.44 -17.69 -11.34
CA PRO A 330 -32.61 -17.46 -9.91
C PRO A 330 -32.79 -18.78 -9.14
N ASP A 331 -32.15 -18.87 -7.98
CA ASP A 331 -32.21 -20.04 -7.08
C ASP A 331 -31.76 -21.36 -7.74
N SER A 332 -30.87 -21.28 -8.73
CA SER A 332 -30.19 -22.44 -9.31
C SER A 332 -28.84 -22.71 -8.62
N GLY A 333 -28.28 -23.92 -8.79
CA GLY A 333 -26.92 -24.24 -8.35
C GLY A 333 -25.88 -23.24 -8.86
N ARG A 334 -26.05 -22.73 -10.09
CA ARG A 334 -25.24 -21.65 -10.67
C ARG A 334 -25.39 -20.32 -9.94
N ASP A 335 -26.61 -19.91 -9.56
CA ASP A 335 -26.86 -18.70 -8.76
C ASP A 335 -26.22 -18.83 -7.37
N HIS A 336 -26.39 -19.99 -6.74
CA HIS A 336 -25.74 -20.32 -5.48
C HIS A 336 -24.21 -20.27 -5.56
N THR A 337 -23.64 -20.80 -6.65
CA THR A 337 -22.20 -20.76 -6.93
C THR A 337 -21.72 -19.32 -7.15
N LEU A 338 -22.48 -18.49 -7.87
CA LEU A 338 -22.20 -17.06 -8.05
C LEU A 338 -22.20 -16.32 -6.71
N GLN A 339 -23.28 -16.41 -5.93
CA GLN A 339 -23.40 -15.72 -4.64
C GLN A 339 -22.27 -16.12 -3.69
N ARG A 340 -21.89 -17.41 -3.71
CA ARG A 340 -20.76 -17.94 -2.95
C ARG A 340 -19.44 -17.32 -3.38
N ALA A 341 -19.14 -17.25 -4.68
CA ALA A 341 -17.92 -16.63 -5.19
C ALA A 341 -17.83 -15.14 -4.81
N LEU A 342 -18.93 -14.39 -4.93
CA LEU A 342 -18.97 -12.98 -4.52
C LEU A 342 -18.70 -12.81 -3.02
N ALA A 343 -19.30 -13.66 -2.18
CA ALA A 343 -19.09 -13.64 -0.74
C ALA A 343 -17.65 -14.00 -0.33
N LEU A 344 -17.01 -14.94 -1.04
CA LEU A 344 -15.61 -15.33 -0.80
C LEU A 344 -14.62 -14.23 -1.24
N ALA A 345 -14.95 -13.51 -2.31
CA ALA A 345 -14.16 -12.41 -2.83
C ALA A 345 -14.26 -11.14 -1.99
N ASP A 346 -15.31 -10.97 -1.17
CA ASP A 346 -15.51 -9.81 -0.30
C ASP A 346 -14.66 -9.86 0.98
N ARG A 347 -14.03 -8.74 1.33
CA ARG A 347 -13.14 -8.65 2.51
C ARG A 347 -13.88 -8.73 3.84
N GLU A 348 -15.12 -8.24 3.92
CA GLU A 348 -15.87 -8.20 5.18
C GLU A 348 -16.62 -9.53 5.46
N ILE A 349 -16.99 -10.28 4.42
CA ILE A 349 -17.82 -11.49 4.52
C ILE A 349 -17.02 -12.79 4.55
N SER A 350 -15.87 -12.88 3.85
CA SER A 350 -15.17 -14.14 3.51
C SER A 350 -14.78 -15.06 4.69
N ALA A 351 -14.89 -14.63 5.96
CA ALA A 351 -14.49 -15.40 7.15
C ALA A 351 -15.41 -16.58 7.53
N ARG A 352 -16.61 -16.72 6.95
CA ARG A 352 -17.46 -17.90 7.27
C ARG A 352 -17.05 -19.19 6.55
N ALA A 353 -16.13 -19.13 5.59
CA ALA A 353 -15.81 -20.27 4.74
C ALA A 353 -14.42 -20.89 4.97
N THR A 354 -13.56 -20.31 5.83
CA THR A 354 -12.11 -20.62 5.80
C THR A 354 -11.48 -21.10 7.11
N THR A 355 -12.26 -21.38 8.17
CA THR A 355 -11.70 -21.91 9.44
C THR A 355 -11.71 -23.42 9.60
N VAL A 356 -12.04 -24.15 8.55
CA VAL A 356 -11.57 -25.53 8.36
C VAL A 356 -11.12 -25.55 6.91
N LEU A 357 -9.99 -26.22 6.61
CA LEU A 357 -9.54 -26.56 5.26
C LEU A 357 -10.72 -26.52 4.29
N SER A 358 -10.78 -25.50 3.43
CA SER A 358 -11.78 -25.46 2.36
C SER A 358 -11.70 -26.80 1.65
N THR A 359 -12.69 -27.67 1.87
CA THR A 359 -12.81 -28.95 1.15
C THR A 359 -13.17 -28.70 -0.31
N ASP A 360 -13.34 -27.44 -0.70
CA ASP A 360 -13.58 -27.09 -2.09
C ASP A 360 -12.34 -27.39 -2.94
N PRO A 361 -12.55 -27.83 -4.19
CA PRO A 361 -11.47 -28.03 -5.13
C PRO A 361 -10.59 -26.79 -5.29
N LEU A 362 -9.27 -27.00 -5.33
CA LEU A 362 -8.30 -25.97 -5.65
C LEU A 362 -8.71 -25.27 -6.95
N GLY A 363 -8.68 -23.94 -6.96
CA GLY A 363 -9.07 -23.14 -8.12
C GLY A 363 -10.46 -22.52 -8.05
N THR A 364 -11.39 -23.07 -7.24
CA THR A 364 -12.78 -22.57 -7.09
C THR A 364 -12.95 -21.40 -6.12
N VAL A 365 -11.93 -21.12 -5.31
CA VAL A 365 -11.96 -20.07 -4.28
C VAL A 365 -11.30 -18.80 -4.85
N PRO A 366 -12.06 -17.69 -5.02
CA PRO A 366 -11.47 -16.43 -5.44
C PRO A 366 -10.62 -15.79 -4.33
N PRO A 367 -9.62 -14.97 -4.67
CA PRO A 367 -8.85 -14.24 -3.67
C PRO A 367 -9.72 -13.26 -2.90
N VAL A 368 -9.47 -13.13 -1.60
CA VAL A 368 -10.13 -12.12 -0.77
C VAL A 368 -9.77 -10.72 -1.25
N GLY A 369 -10.77 -9.86 -1.39
CA GLY A 369 -10.62 -8.50 -1.91
C GLY A 369 -10.41 -8.40 -3.42
N SER A 370 -10.67 -9.47 -4.19
CA SER A 370 -10.68 -9.44 -5.65
C SER A 370 -11.91 -8.73 -6.24
N LEU A 371 -12.98 -8.63 -5.46
CA LEU A 371 -14.21 -7.91 -5.77
C LEU A 371 -14.28 -6.61 -4.95
N ASP A 372 -14.55 -5.48 -5.61
CA ASP A 372 -14.68 -4.19 -4.95
C ASP A 372 -16.13 -3.83 -4.64
N LEU A 373 -17.07 -4.21 -5.51
CA LEU A 373 -18.50 -3.92 -5.36
C LEU A 373 -19.38 -4.97 -6.05
N ALA A 374 -20.44 -5.43 -5.40
CA ALA A 374 -21.55 -6.16 -6.03
C ALA A 374 -22.87 -5.44 -5.78
N VAL A 375 -23.57 -5.12 -6.86
CA VAL A 375 -24.85 -4.40 -6.84
C VAL A 375 -25.93 -5.30 -7.44
N ASP A 376 -27.02 -5.48 -6.71
CA ASP A 376 -28.27 -6.00 -7.26
C ASP A 376 -28.98 -4.85 -8.00
N VAL A 377 -28.99 -4.91 -9.33
CA VAL A 377 -29.51 -3.84 -10.19
C VAL A 377 -30.95 -4.10 -10.65
N ARG A 378 -31.60 -5.15 -10.14
CA ARG A 378 -32.98 -5.48 -10.51
C ARG A 378 -33.93 -4.36 -10.04
N GLY A 379 -34.63 -3.76 -11.00
CA GLY A 379 -35.49 -2.60 -10.78
C GLY A 379 -34.75 -1.30 -10.45
N ALA A 380 -33.41 -1.30 -10.43
CA ALA A 380 -32.62 -0.11 -10.18
C ALA A 380 -32.51 0.76 -11.43
N THR A 381 -32.48 2.06 -11.22
CA THR A 381 -32.18 3.06 -12.24
C THR A 381 -30.68 3.22 -12.45
N VAL A 382 -30.28 3.72 -13.63
CA VAL A 382 -28.88 4.06 -13.94
C VAL A 382 -28.31 5.03 -12.87
N GLY A 383 -29.10 6.02 -12.45
CA GLY A 383 -28.69 7.00 -11.45
C GLY A 383 -28.38 6.39 -10.07
N GLU A 384 -29.16 5.41 -9.63
CA GLU A 384 -28.88 4.70 -8.38
C GLU A 384 -27.59 3.89 -8.46
N VAL A 385 -27.30 3.25 -9.59
CA VAL A 385 -26.04 2.51 -9.79
C VAL A 385 -24.83 3.46 -9.77
N VAL A 386 -24.95 4.61 -10.43
CA VAL A 386 -23.91 5.67 -10.41
C VAL A 386 -23.60 6.13 -8.99
N VAL A 387 -24.62 6.46 -8.19
CA VAL A 387 -24.44 6.89 -6.80
C VAL A 387 -23.75 5.80 -5.97
N GLN A 388 -24.13 4.53 -6.16
CA GLN A 388 -23.51 3.41 -5.44
C GLN A 388 -22.02 3.24 -5.78
N VAL A 389 -21.65 3.38 -7.06
CA VAL A 389 -20.25 3.34 -7.50
C VAL A 389 -19.47 4.56 -6.98
N ALA A 390 -20.06 5.76 -7.03
CA ALA A 390 -19.46 6.99 -6.50
C ALA A 390 -19.20 6.88 -4.99
N GLU A 391 -20.17 6.40 -4.21
CA GLU A 391 -20.01 6.14 -2.78
C GLU A 391 -18.86 5.18 -2.49
N ARG A 392 -18.70 4.13 -3.30
CA ARG A 392 -17.62 3.15 -3.17
C ARG A 392 -16.25 3.73 -3.49
N MET A 393 -16.19 4.69 -4.42
CA MET A 393 -15.00 5.50 -4.75
C MET A 393 -14.73 6.62 -3.73
N ASN A 394 -15.51 6.73 -2.66
CA ASN A 394 -15.44 7.85 -1.70
C ASN A 394 -15.71 9.24 -2.32
N LEU A 395 -16.46 9.28 -3.42
CA LEU A 395 -17.01 10.51 -3.98
C LEU A 395 -18.33 10.75 -3.25
N LYS A 396 -18.33 11.66 -2.26
CA LYS A 396 -19.50 11.97 -1.41
C LYS A 396 -20.58 12.74 -2.18
N GLU A 397 -21.14 12.13 -3.23
CA GLU A 397 -22.20 12.72 -4.05
C GLU A 397 -23.47 11.87 -3.99
N SER A 398 -24.57 12.51 -3.62
CA SER A 398 -25.89 11.87 -3.58
C SER A 398 -26.75 12.22 -4.81
N ASP A 399 -26.38 13.27 -5.54
CA ASP A 399 -27.05 13.63 -6.81
C ASP A 399 -26.50 12.76 -7.95
N PRO A 400 -27.34 12.01 -8.67
CA PRO A 400 -26.87 11.12 -9.74
C PRO A 400 -26.13 11.83 -10.87
N GLY A 401 -26.54 13.04 -11.25
CA GLY A 401 -25.91 13.81 -12.34
C GLY A 401 -24.49 14.23 -11.98
N ARG A 402 -24.31 14.82 -10.79
CA ARG A 402 -23.00 15.20 -10.25
C ARG A 402 -22.12 14.00 -9.95
N ALA A 403 -22.70 12.92 -9.41
CA ALA A 403 -21.97 11.68 -9.17
C ALA A 403 -21.42 11.11 -10.49
N LEU A 404 -22.22 11.11 -11.55
CA LEU A 404 -21.78 10.70 -12.88
C LEU A 404 -20.67 11.62 -13.39
N GLU A 405 -20.87 12.94 -13.39
CA GLU A 405 -19.86 13.90 -13.84
C GLU A 405 -18.51 13.73 -13.13
N ARG A 406 -18.52 13.51 -11.81
CA ARG A 406 -17.29 13.23 -11.06
C ARG A 406 -16.67 11.90 -11.47
N LEU A 407 -17.46 10.82 -11.52
CA LEU A 407 -16.97 9.53 -12.03
C LEU A 407 -16.41 9.68 -13.46
N ARG A 408 -16.94 10.60 -14.26
CA ARG A 408 -16.46 10.83 -15.61
C ARG A 408 -15.02 11.35 -15.66
N GLY A 409 -14.60 12.10 -14.65
CA GLY A 409 -13.23 12.63 -14.49
C GLY A 409 -12.27 11.68 -13.77
N GLU A 410 -12.76 10.58 -13.20
CA GLU A 410 -11.95 9.65 -12.40
C GLU A 410 -11.58 8.39 -13.18
N HIS A 411 -10.41 7.83 -12.88
CA HIS A 411 -10.08 6.45 -13.25
C HIS A 411 -10.75 5.49 -12.27
N LEU A 412 -11.36 4.42 -12.78
CA LEU A 412 -12.17 3.48 -12.00
C LEU A 412 -11.51 2.09 -12.00
N PRO A 413 -10.43 1.87 -11.24
CA PRO A 413 -9.77 0.57 -11.14
C PRO A 413 -10.58 -0.39 -10.25
N LEU A 414 -11.88 -0.52 -10.50
CA LEU A 414 -12.81 -1.35 -9.73
C LEU A 414 -13.04 -2.69 -10.42
N THR A 415 -13.20 -3.73 -9.61
CA THR A 415 -13.90 -4.95 -10.04
C THR A 415 -15.34 -4.89 -9.51
N VAL A 416 -16.30 -4.72 -10.41
CA VAL A 416 -17.73 -4.58 -10.08
C VAL A 416 -18.53 -5.78 -10.61
N ALA A 417 -19.46 -6.29 -9.81
CA ALA A 417 -20.49 -7.24 -10.24
C ALA A 417 -21.86 -6.56 -10.27
N LEU A 418 -22.53 -6.57 -11.42
CA LEU A 418 -23.89 -6.06 -11.59
C LEU A 418 -24.84 -7.24 -11.80
N LEU A 419 -25.75 -7.45 -10.84
CA LEU A 419 -26.63 -8.60 -10.81
C LEU A 419 -28.02 -8.27 -11.34
N GLY A 420 -28.44 -8.93 -12.43
CA GLY A 420 -29.75 -8.75 -13.06
C GLY A 420 -29.82 -7.55 -13.99
N VAL A 421 -28.79 -7.37 -14.82
CA VAL A 421 -28.70 -6.29 -15.81
C VAL A 421 -29.91 -6.29 -16.76
N ASP A 422 -30.38 -7.48 -17.14
CA ASP A 422 -31.57 -7.70 -17.97
C ASP A 422 -32.89 -7.24 -17.31
N ARG A 423 -32.88 -7.02 -15.99
CA ARG A 423 -34.07 -6.63 -15.20
C ARG A 423 -33.90 -5.28 -14.51
N ALA A 424 -32.94 -4.46 -14.94
CA ALA A 424 -32.84 -3.07 -14.51
C ALA A 424 -34.08 -2.27 -14.96
N ALA A 425 -34.31 -1.11 -14.36
CA ALA A 425 -35.41 -0.22 -14.79
C ALA A 425 -35.22 0.25 -16.24
N ASP A 426 -33.97 0.40 -16.67
CA ASP A 426 -33.55 0.71 -18.03
C ASP A 426 -32.31 -0.15 -18.38
N PRO A 427 -32.50 -1.36 -18.93
CA PRO A 427 -31.40 -2.27 -19.26
C PRO A 427 -30.44 -1.70 -20.31
N ASP A 428 -30.96 -1.00 -21.33
CA ASP A 428 -30.14 -0.45 -22.42
C ASP A 428 -29.27 0.71 -21.90
N GLY A 429 -29.85 1.63 -21.12
CA GLY A 429 -29.09 2.70 -20.46
C GLY A 429 -28.05 2.17 -19.47
N LEU A 430 -28.32 1.04 -18.80
CA LEU A 430 -27.33 0.38 -17.94
C LEU A 430 -26.18 -0.23 -18.75
N VAL A 431 -26.43 -0.81 -19.92
CA VAL A 431 -25.37 -1.31 -20.82
C VAL A 431 -24.50 -0.16 -21.35
N GLU A 432 -25.11 1.00 -21.66
CA GLU A 432 -24.36 2.21 -22.02
C GLU A 432 -23.46 2.67 -20.85
N LEU A 433 -23.99 2.69 -19.62
CA LEU A 433 -23.20 2.99 -18.43
C LEU A 433 -22.05 1.99 -18.21
N CYS A 434 -22.25 0.71 -18.52
CA CYS A 434 -21.17 -0.29 -18.47
C CYS A 434 -20.04 0.04 -19.46
N GLY A 435 -20.38 0.56 -20.64
CA GLY A 435 -19.42 1.09 -21.60
C GLY A 435 -18.66 2.30 -21.06
N GLU A 436 -19.34 3.19 -20.37
CA GLU A 436 -18.74 4.33 -19.67
C GLU A 436 -17.79 3.90 -18.54
N PHE A 437 -18.14 2.89 -17.76
CA PHE A 437 -17.26 2.34 -16.72
C PHE A 437 -16.06 1.62 -17.34
N ALA A 438 -16.25 0.89 -18.44
CA ALA A 438 -15.16 0.27 -19.18
C ALA A 438 -14.17 1.33 -19.69
N ASP A 439 -14.63 2.44 -20.27
CA ASP A 439 -13.77 3.54 -20.73
C ASP A 439 -12.87 4.15 -19.63
N ARG A 440 -13.12 3.80 -18.36
CA ARG A 440 -12.40 4.25 -17.17
C ARG A 440 -11.60 3.16 -16.47
N GLY A 441 -11.50 1.97 -17.06
CA GLY A 441 -10.71 0.84 -16.52
C GLY A 441 -11.46 -0.02 -15.50
N CYS A 442 -12.81 0.02 -15.49
CA CYS A 442 -13.60 -0.82 -14.59
C CYS A 442 -13.78 -2.24 -15.16
N ARG A 443 -13.35 -3.25 -14.39
CA ARG A 443 -13.62 -4.66 -14.67
C ARG A 443 -15.03 -5.02 -14.22
N GLN A 444 -15.74 -5.79 -15.03
CA GLN A 444 -17.19 -5.95 -14.90
C GLN A 444 -17.63 -7.41 -15.01
N LEU A 445 -18.35 -7.89 -14.00
CA LEU A 445 -19.14 -9.11 -14.04
C LEU A 445 -20.61 -8.73 -14.24
N LEU A 446 -21.16 -9.08 -15.39
CA LEU A 446 -22.53 -8.74 -15.76
C LEU A 446 -23.37 -10.02 -15.73
N VAL A 447 -24.36 -10.06 -14.84
CA VAL A 447 -25.19 -11.24 -14.63
C VAL A 447 -26.58 -11.00 -15.18
N HIS A 448 -27.03 -11.91 -16.05
CA HIS A 448 -28.40 -11.96 -16.56
C HIS A 448 -29.21 -13.02 -15.83
N TYR A 449 -30.45 -12.68 -15.44
CA TYR A 449 -31.42 -13.61 -14.84
C TYR A 449 -32.47 -14.12 -15.85
N GLY A 450 -32.27 -13.84 -17.13
CA GLY A 450 -33.13 -14.20 -18.26
C GLY A 450 -32.60 -13.62 -19.57
N PRO A 451 -33.37 -13.70 -20.66
CA PRO A 451 -33.01 -13.05 -21.91
C PRO A 451 -32.94 -11.53 -21.70
N GLY A 452 -31.85 -10.91 -22.15
CA GLY A 452 -31.56 -9.50 -21.92
C GLY A 452 -30.89 -8.84 -23.12
N PRO A 453 -30.50 -7.56 -22.98
CA PRO A 453 -29.80 -6.85 -24.03
C PRO A 453 -28.52 -7.58 -24.41
N ARG A 454 -28.18 -7.55 -25.70
CA ARG A 454 -26.95 -8.16 -26.20
C ARG A 454 -25.77 -7.31 -25.77
N ILE A 455 -24.92 -7.86 -24.91
CA ILE A 455 -23.67 -7.23 -24.49
C ILE A 455 -22.54 -7.72 -25.40
N ASP A 456 -21.90 -6.79 -26.09
CA ASP A 456 -20.67 -7.08 -26.82
C ASP A 456 -19.47 -7.05 -25.84
N GLN A 457 -19.03 -8.24 -25.43
CA GLN A 457 -17.90 -8.38 -24.49
C GLN A 457 -16.58 -7.90 -25.07
N GLU A 458 -16.37 -8.06 -26.39
CA GLU A 458 -15.12 -7.66 -27.05
C GLU A 458 -15.02 -6.13 -27.09
N GLU A 459 -16.13 -5.45 -27.41
CA GLU A 459 -16.24 -4.00 -27.35
C GLU A 459 -15.96 -3.44 -25.95
N LEU A 460 -16.61 -3.98 -24.92
CA LEU A 460 -16.37 -3.53 -23.54
C LEU A 460 -14.93 -3.83 -23.08
N ALA A 461 -14.34 -4.95 -23.51
CA ALA A 461 -12.96 -5.29 -23.20
C ALA A 461 -11.96 -4.32 -23.87
N LEU A 462 -12.21 -3.91 -25.10
CA LEU A 462 -11.42 -2.88 -25.79
C LEU A 462 -11.49 -1.53 -25.08
N ARG A 463 -12.71 -1.08 -24.72
CA ARG A 463 -12.91 0.14 -23.93
C ARG A 463 -12.19 0.09 -22.60
N HIS A 464 -12.29 -1.04 -21.89
CA HIS A 464 -11.54 -1.28 -20.65
C HIS A 464 -10.04 -1.06 -20.82
N ARG A 465 -9.42 -1.73 -21.78
CA ARG A 465 -7.98 -1.63 -21.99
C ARG A 465 -7.54 -0.20 -22.36
N MET A 466 -8.34 0.50 -23.16
CA MET A 466 -8.09 1.92 -23.46
C MET A 466 -8.25 2.80 -22.22
N GLY A 467 -9.24 2.51 -21.36
CA GLY A 467 -9.45 3.17 -20.07
C GLY A 467 -8.29 2.98 -19.11
N GLU A 468 -7.84 1.74 -18.93
CA GLU A 468 -6.70 1.38 -18.10
C GLU A 468 -5.41 2.05 -18.57
N LEU A 469 -5.16 2.06 -19.89
CA LEU A 469 -4.01 2.76 -20.46
C LEU A 469 -4.08 4.27 -20.20
N ALA A 470 -5.25 4.90 -20.32
CA ALA A 470 -5.41 6.32 -19.99
C ALA A 470 -5.14 6.60 -18.50
N GLY A 471 -5.63 5.73 -17.61
CA GLY A 471 -5.34 5.82 -16.17
C GLY A 471 -3.85 5.75 -15.86
N ARG A 472 -3.15 4.80 -16.50
CA ARG A 472 -1.69 4.67 -16.40
C ARG A 472 -0.95 5.91 -16.89
N LEU A 473 -1.36 6.48 -18.02
CA LEU A 473 -0.77 7.71 -18.53
C LEU A 473 -1.02 8.91 -17.61
N GLY A 474 -2.24 9.05 -17.05
CA GLY A 474 -2.52 10.09 -16.06
C GLY A 474 -1.70 9.95 -14.76
N ALA A 475 -1.46 8.72 -14.30
CA ALA A 475 -0.56 8.46 -13.19
C ALA A 475 0.91 8.79 -13.53
N LEU A 476 1.32 8.54 -14.77
CA LEU A 476 2.65 8.90 -15.27
C LEU A 476 2.83 10.43 -15.36
N ASP A 477 1.82 11.17 -15.80
CA ASP A 477 1.86 12.65 -15.81
C ASP A 477 2.10 13.24 -14.43
N GLU A 478 1.49 12.68 -13.38
CA GLU A 478 1.78 13.10 -12.00
C GLU A 478 3.26 12.90 -11.66
N ARG A 479 3.78 11.71 -11.93
CA ARG A 479 5.19 11.40 -11.66
C ARG A 479 6.12 12.33 -12.42
N LEU A 480 5.78 12.66 -13.68
CA LEU A 480 6.55 13.62 -14.46
C LEU A 480 6.48 15.03 -13.86
N ARG A 481 5.33 15.47 -13.34
CA ARG A 481 5.20 16.76 -12.65
C ARG A 481 6.12 16.86 -11.42
N GLU A 482 6.30 15.77 -10.67
CA GLU A 482 7.27 15.70 -9.56
C GLU A 482 8.73 15.82 -10.02
N LEU A 483 9.05 15.39 -11.25
CA LEU A 483 10.41 15.38 -11.80
C LEU A 483 10.82 16.71 -12.44
N ILE A 484 9.89 17.57 -12.84
CA ILE A 484 10.20 18.88 -13.46
C ILE A 484 11.16 19.71 -12.58
N PRO A 485 10.91 19.90 -11.27
CA PRO A 485 11.85 20.65 -10.41
C PRO A 485 13.21 19.98 -10.28
N ALA A 486 13.28 18.64 -10.35
CA ALA A 486 14.54 17.92 -10.30
C ALA A 486 15.36 18.10 -11.58
N ALA A 487 14.72 18.03 -12.74
CA ALA A 487 15.35 18.27 -14.03
C ALA A 487 16.00 19.66 -14.14
N HIS A 488 15.36 20.69 -13.57
CA HIS A 488 15.92 22.05 -13.49
C HIS A 488 17.11 22.18 -12.53
N ARG A 489 17.16 21.35 -11.48
CA ARG A 489 18.17 21.45 -10.41
C ARG A 489 19.34 20.49 -10.55
N LEU A 490 19.19 19.38 -11.28
CA LEU A 490 20.17 18.31 -11.38
C LEU A 490 20.51 18.03 -12.85
N ALA A 491 21.79 17.94 -13.18
CA ALA A 491 22.28 17.46 -14.46
C ALA A 491 21.91 15.97 -14.66
N GLY A 492 21.72 15.54 -15.91
CA GLY A 492 21.43 14.13 -16.24
C GLY A 492 20.01 13.63 -15.95
N VAL A 493 19.16 14.39 -15.26
CA VAL A 493 17.73 14.06 -15.09
C VAL A 493 16.95 14.55 -16.30
N SER A 494 16.36 13.62 -17.06
CA SER A 494 15.58 13.89 -18.28
C SER A 494 14.25 13.14 -18.26
N PRO A 495 13.14 13.78 -17.87
CA PRO A 495 11.83 13.13 -17.83
C PRO A 495 11.25 12.94 -19.26
N PRO A 496 10.56 11.82 -19.56
CA PRO A 496 10.06 11.49 -20.91
C PRO A 496 8.80 12.27 -21.37
N HIS A 497 8.70 13.57 -21.12
CA HIS A 497 7.50 14.38 -21.39
C HIS A 497 6.96 14.28 -22.82
N ARG A 498 7.85 14.35 -23.83
CA ARG A 498 7.45 14.29 -25.25
C ARG A 498 6.87 12.93 -25.63
N ALA A 499 7.44 11.85 -25.09
CA ALA A 499 6.97 10.50 -25.35
C ALA A 499 5.57 10.28 -24.76
N VAL A 500 5.34 10.75 -23.53
CA VAL A 500 4.04 10.67 -22.85
C VAL A 500 2.99 11.53 -23.55
N THR A 501 3.32 12.76 -23.95
CA THR A 501 2.42 13.62 -24.74
C THR A 501 1.97 12.92 -26.03
N ARG A 502 2.92 12.29 -26.75
CA ARG A 502 2.59 11.54 -27.97
C ARG A 502 1.71 10.32 -27.68
N LEU A 503 1.93 9.63 -26.56
CA LEU A 503 1.07 8.51 -26.14
C LEU A 503 -0.38 8.95 -25.88
N HIS A 504 -0.59 10.09 -25.23
CA HIS A 504 -1.93 10.66 -25.07
C HIS A 504 -2.60 10.95 -26.40
N MET A 505 -1.87 11.58 -27.34
CA MET A 505 -2.40 11.89 -28.67
C MET A 505 -2.76 10.61 -29.43
N ASP A 506 -1.86 9.62 -29.46
CA ASP A 506 -2.09 8.36 -30.17
C ASP A 506 -3.29 7.60 -29.57
N LEU A 507 -3.45 7.59 -28.23
CA LEU A 507 -4.59 6.99 -27.55
C LEU A 507 -5.90 7.73 -27.84
N ALA A 508 -5.89 9.06 -27.85
CA ALA A 508 -7.06 9.87 -28.18
C ALA A 508 -7.53 9.61 -29.62
N LEU A 509 -6.59 9.52 -30.57
CA LEU A 509 -6.88 9.16 -31.95
C LEU A 509 -7.47 7.75 -32.07
N LEU A 510 -6.91 6.76 -31.36
CA LEU A 510 -7.42 5.40 -31.35
C LEU A 510 -8.86 5.33 -30.80
N ARG A 511 -9.14 6.03 -29.70
CA ARG A 511 -10.49 6.12 -29.11
C ARG A 511 -11.50 6.75 -30.06
N HIS A 512 -11.10 7.82 -30.75
CA HIS A 512 -11.95 8.48 -31.73
C HIS A 512 -12.27 7.56 -32.91
N ALA A 513 -11.25 6.90 -33.47
CA ALA A 513 -11.43 5.97 -34.59
C ALA A 513 -12.31 4.77 -34.22
N HIS A 514 -12.18 4.24 -33.00
CA HIS A 514 -12.97 3.11 -32.53
C HIS A 514 -14.47 3.44 -32.38
N ARG A 515 -14.79 4.63 -31.84
CA ARG A 515 -16.19 5.08 -31.68
C ARG A 515 -16.87 5.48 -32.99
N GLY A 516 -16.09 5.75 -34.04
CA GLY A 516 -16.57 6.36 -35.29
C GLY A 516 -17.35 5.47 -36.26
N GLY A 517 -17.63 4.19 -35.95
CA GLY A 517 -18.37 3.27 -36.83
C GLY A 517 -17.62 2.80 -38.08
N ASP A 518 -16.87 3.68 -38.73
CA ASP A 518 -15.91 3.42 -39.82
C ASP A 518 -14.47 3.13 -39.30
N GLY A 519 -14.40 2.60 -38.08
CA GLY A 519 -13.14 2.31 -37.40
C GLY A 519 -12.37 1.16 -38.06
N PRO A 520 -11.04 1.09 -37.83
CA PRO A 520 -10.25 -0.05 -38.26
C PRO A 520 -10.79 -1.36 -37.66
N PRO A 521 -10.61 -2.51 -38.33
CA PRO A 521 -11.12 -3.78 -37.84
C PRO A 521 -10.58 -4.13 -36.44
N PRO A 522 -11.31 -4.90 -35.61
CA PRO A 522 -10.96 -5.15 -34.21
C PRO A 522 -9.51 -5.63 -34.00
N ARG A 523 -8.99 -6.48 -34.88
CA ARG A 523 -7.60 -6.97 -34.84
C ARG A 523 -6.57 -5.85 -34.95
N GLN A 524 -6.83 -4.82 -35.76
CA GLN A 524 -5.94 -3.67 -35.90
C GLN A 524 -6.01 -2.78 -34.65
N VAL A 525 -7.19 -2.60 -34.07
CA VAL A 525 -7.36 -1.89 -32.79
C VAL A 525 -6.55 -2.58 -31.69
N HIS A 526 -6.66 -3.92 -31.59
CA HIS A 526 -5.88 -4.72 -30.64
C HIS A 526 -4.38 -4.53 -30.84
N ALA A 527 -3.88 -4.65 -32.08
CA ALA A 527 -2.46 -4.50 -32.38
C ALA A 527 -1.94 -3.08 -32.10
N ALA A 528 -2.73 -2.05 -32.39
CA ALA A 528 -2.40 -0.66 -32.07
C ALA A 528 -2.34 -0.44 -30.55
N LEU A 529 -3.32 -0.97 -29.81
CA LEU A 529 -3.37 -0.86 -28.35
C LEU A 529 -2.18 -1.56 -27.69
N GLU A 530 -1.84 -2.77 -28.13
CA GLU A 530 -0.65 -3.52 -27.72
C GLU A 530 0.65 -2.71 -27.94
N ALA A 531 0.77 -2.03 -29.08
CA ALA A 531 1.91 -1.18 -29.38
C ALA A 531 1.99 0.05 -28.45
N LEU A 532 0.84 0.67 -28.16
CA LEU A 532 0.75 1.79 -27.21
C LEU A 532 1.09 1.36 -25.79
N GLU A 533 0.56 0.24 -25.32
CA GLU A 533 0.86 -0.32 -24.00
C GLU A 533 2.36 -0.62 -23.83
N ARG A 534 3.02 -1.18 -24.86
CA ARG A 534 4.48 -1.39 -24.85
C ARG A 534 5.25 -0.08 -24.76
N ARG A 535 4.85 0.95 -25.50
CA ARG A 535 5.49 2.28 -25.43
C ARG A 535 5.23 2.97 -24.08
N ALA A 536 4.05 2.80 -23.50
CA ALA A 536 3.74 3.29 -22.16
C ALA A 536 4.61 2.61 -21.09
N ARG A 537 4.77 1.28 -21.15
CA ARG A 537 5.69 0.54 -20.26
C ARG A 537 7.13 1.07 -20.33
N ARG A 538 7.61 1.40 -21.53
CA ARG A 538 8.94 2.03 -21.70
C ARG A 538 8.99 3.42 -21.04
N ALA A 539 8.00 4.27 -21.30
CA ALA A 539 7.95 5.61 -20.70
C ALA A 539 7.83 5.58 -19.17
N GLU A 540 7.11 4.60 -18.60
CA GLU A 540 7.06 4.33 -17.16
C GLU A 540 8.44 3.96 -16.60
N SER A 541 9.18 3.08 -17.30
CA SER A 541 10.55 2.69 -16.95
C SER A 541 11.51 3.88 -17.00
N ASP A 542 11.45 4.67 -18.08
CA ASP A 542 12.30 5.86 -18.26
C ASP A 542 12.04 6.91 -17.16
N ALA A 543 10.78 7.09 -16.77
CA ALA A 543 10.40 7.98 -15.66
C ALA A 543 10.89 7.47 -14.31
N ALA A 544 10.83 6.16 -14.06
CA ALA A 544 11.38 5.56 -12.85
C ALA A 544 12.90 5.75 -12.77
N GLU A 545 13.62 5.53 -13.88
CA GLU A 545 15.05 5.73 -13.95
C GLU A 545 15.44 7.21 -13.76
N ALA A 546 14.67 8.15 -14.33
CA ALA A 546 14.85 9.59 -14.11
C ALA A 546 14.64 9.99 -12.64
N ARG A 547 13.67 9.36 -11.95
CA ARG A 547 13.43 9.54 -10.52
C ARG A 547 14.60 9.05 -9.69
N GLU A 548 15.09 7.85 -9.96
CA GLU A 548 16.21 7.25 -9.24
C GLU A 548 17.49 8.11 -9.39
N ARG A 549 17.75 8.61 -10.60
CA ARG A 549 18.83 9.59 -10.84
C ARG A 549 18.64 10.87 -10.04
N ALA A 550 17.41 11.39 -9.94
CA ALA A 550 17.12 12.58 -9.18
C ALA A 550 17.38 12.38 -7.68
N GLU A 551 16.93 11.25 -7.13
CA GLU A 551 17.15 10.87 -5.73
C GLU A 551 18.65 10.78 -5.42
N ARG A 552 19.41 10.02 -6.22
CA ARG A 552 20.88 9.95 -6.10
C ARG A 552 21.55 11.32 -6.17
N GLY A 553 21.14 12.16 -7.13
CA GLY A 553 21.71 13.49 -7.31
C GLY A 553 21.47 14.40 -6.09
N TYR A 554 20.30 14.33 -5.47
CA TYR A 554 20.02 15.07 -4.23
C TYR A 554 20.81 14.55 -3.04
N GLU A 555 20.89 13.22 -2.86
CA GLU A 555 21.67 12.60 -1.79
C GLU A 555 23.15 12.99 -1.90
N ARG A 556 23.72 12.86 -3.10
CA ARG A 556 25.12 13.24 -3.35
C ARG A 556 25.37 14.71 -3.05
N ARG A 557 24.48 15.59 -3.50
CA ARG A 557 24.57 17.03 -3.22
C ARG A 557 24.49 17.31 -1.71
N ALA A 558 23.67 16.57 -0.97
CA ALA A 558 23.57 16.72 0.49
C ALA A 558 24.86 16.28 1.20
N VAL A 559 25.47 15.17 0.77
CA VAL A 559 26.77 14.69 1.28
C VAL A 559 27.86 15.75 1.05
N LEU A 560 28.02 16.23 -0.17
CA LEU A 560 29.03 17.24 -0.52
C LEU A 560 28.82 18.57 0.24
N ARG A 561 27.57 18.96 0.47
CA ARG A 561 27.25 20.13 1.33
C ARG A 561 27.65 19.90 2.78
N GLY A 562 27.40 18.69 3.30
CA GLY A 562 27.83 18.30 4.64
C GLY A 562 29.35 18.39 4.79
N GLU A 563 30.08 17.83 3.84
CA GLU A 563 31.54 17.88 3.79
C GLU A 563 32.08 19.31 3.72
N LEU A 564 31.58 20.12 2.79
CA LEU A 564 31.95 21.53 2.65
C LEU A 564 31.69 22.31 3.95
N ARG A 565 30.55 22.07 4.62
CA ARG A 565 30.21 22.70 5.90
C ARG A 565 31.17 22.29 7.00
N THR A 566 31.50 21.00 7.12
CA THR A 566 32.43 20.47 8.12
C THR A 566 33.81 21.10 7.98
N TYR A 567 34.38 21.10 6.76
CA TYR A 567 35.71 21.68 6.54
C TYR A 567 35.73 23.21 6.67
N ARG A 568 34.63 23.90 6.36
CA ARG A 568 34.53 25.34 6.65
C ARG A 568 34.53 25.65 8.15
N GLN A 569 33.81 24.87 8.94
CA GLN A 569 33.82 25.00 10.40
C GLN A 569 35.21 24.75 10.97
N LEU A 570 35.92 23.77 10.42
CA LEU A 570 37.29 23.45 10.82
C LEU A 570 38.25 24.61 10.51
N ALA A 571 38.22 25.16 9.28
CA ALA A 571 39.05 26.30 8.90
C ALA A 571 38.80 27.53 9.80
N VAL A 572 37.54 27.82 10.13
CA VAL A 572 37.14 28.91 11.04
C VAL A 572 37.69 28.69 12.44
N ARG A 573 37.56 27.48 13.00
CA ARG A 573 38.06 27.15 14.34
C ARG A 573 39.57 27.34 14.49
N HIS A 574 40.33 27.14 13.42
CA HIS A 574 41.77 27.32 13.37
C HIS A 574 42.22 28.71 12.91
N GLY A 575 41.31 29.70 12.87
CA GLY A 575 41.64 31.09 12.57
C GLY A 575 42.01 31.38 11.12
N ARG A 576 41.66 30.50 10.18
CA ARG A 576 42.00 30.62 8.74
C ARG A 576 40.93 31.35 7.94
N ILE A 577 40.25 32.34 8.53
CA ILE A 577 39.10 33.02 7.91
C ILE A 577 39.52 34.00 6.80
N GLU A 578 40.72 34.59 6.91
CA GLU A 578 41.23 35.63 6.00
C GLU A 578 42.15 35.08 4.90
N ASP A 579 42.25 33.76 4.77
CA ASP A 579 43.07 33.13 3.73
C ASP A 579 42.38 33.27 2.35
N VAL A 580 43.01 34.03 1.46
CA VAL A 580 42.49 34.38 0.13
C VAL A 580 42.31 33.15 -0.76
N ASP A 581 43.21 32.17 -0.69
CA ASP A 581 43.14 30.95 -1.49
C ASP A 581 42.00 30.05 -0.99
N LEU A 582 41.86 29.97 0.34
CA LEU A 582 40.80 29.20 1.00
C LEU A 582 39.41 29.77 0.70
N ASP A 583 39.26 31.10 0.68
CA ASP A 583 38.00 31.76 0.32
C ASP A 583 37.65 31.59 -1.16
N ARG A 584 38.64 31.62 -2.06
CA ARG A 584 38.44 31.37 -3.50
C ARG A 584 37.92 29.96 -3.78
N GLU A 585 38.57 28.95 -3.21
CA GLU A 585 38.15 27.55 -3.40
C GLU A 585 36.81 27.29 -2.71
N TYR A 586 36.56 27.89 -1.54
CA TYR A 586 35.26 27.83 -0.89
C TYR A 586 34.15 28.40 -1.77
N ARG A 587 34.35 29.60 -2.37
CA ARG A 587 33.35 30.22 -3.25
C ARG A 587 33.04 29.35 -4.46
N THR A 588 34.06 28.75 -5.06
CA THR A 588 33.90 27.82 -6.20
C THR A 588 33.06 26.60 -5.80
N ALA A 589 33.41 25.93 -4.71
CA ALA A 589 32.65 24.78 -4.19
C ALA A 589 31.22 25.17 -3.77
N HIS A 590 31.06 26.33 -3.13
CA HIS A 590 29.76 26.84 -2.73
C HIS A 590 28.87 27.13 -3.93
N GLN A 591 29.38 27.78 -4.97
CA GLN A 591 28.65 28.04 -6.22
C GLN A 591 28.23 26.72 -6.89
N ALA A 592 29.16 25.78 -7.07
CA ALA A 592 28.84 24.47 -7.68
C ALA A 592 27.72 23.72 -6.92
N LEU A 593 27.62 23.90 -5.60
CA LEU A 593 26.61 23.23 -4.76
C LEU A 593 25.32 24.03 -4.53
N HIS A 594 25.30 25.35 -4.72
CA HIS A 594 24.17 26.19 -4.33
C HIS A 594 23.57 27.00 -5.48
N THR A 595 24.33 27.25 -6.53
CA THR A 595 23.88 28.06 -7.67
C THR A 595 23.77 27.21 -8.93
N GLY A 596 22.69 27.42 -9.70
CA GLY A 596 22.48 26.72 -10.97
C GLY A 596 22.11 25.24 -10.84
N ARG A 597 22.30 24.52 -11.95
CA ARG A 597 22.04 23.10 -12.09
C ARG A 597 23.24 22.32 -11.53
N PHE A 598 23.01 21.46 -10.55
CA PHE A 598 24.04 20.66 -9.90
C PHE A 598 24.58 19.60 -10.86
N GLU A 599 25.89 19.61 -11.04
CA GLU A 599 26.67 18.61 -11.78
C GLU A 599 27.59 17.91 -10.78
N GLU A 600 27.45 16.58 -10.66
CA GLU A 600 28.10 15.82 -9.60
C GLU A 600 29.63 15.89 -9.66
N GLU A 601 30.23 15.59 -10.81
CA GLU A 601 31.69 15.52 -10.97
C GLU A 601 32.34 16.88 -10.72
N GLY A 602 31.79 17.94 -11.31
CA GLY A 602 32.25 19.32 -11.12
C GLY A 602 32.17 19.77 -9.66
N ALA A 603 31.05 19.49 -8.98
CA ALA A 603 30.87 19.85 -7.59
C ALA A 603 31.78 19.03 -6.65
N ALA A 604 31.93 17.73 -6.88
CA ALA A 604 32.81 16.87 -6.09
C ALA A 604 34.28 17.31 -6.22
N THR A 605 34.71 17.66 -7.44
CA THR A 605 36.06 18.18 -7.70
C THR A 605 36.30 19.50 -6.97
N ALA A 606 35.34 20.43 -7.00
CA ALA A 606 35.45 21.71 -6.30
C ALA A 606 35.52 21.55 -4.78
N VAL A 607 34.70 20.66 -4.20
CA VAL A 607 34.75 20.35 -2.76
C VAL A 607 36.09 19.71 -2.40
N ALA A 608 36.56 18.72 -3.17
CA ALA A 608 37.84 18.06 -2.92
C ALA A 608 39.02 19.03 -2.96
N ARG A 609 39.03 20.00 -3.88
CA ARG A 609 40.04 21.08 -3.93
C ARG A 609 40.02 21.94 -2.67
N TYR A 610 38.84 22.36 -2.23
CA TYR A 610 38.70 23.11 -0.99
C TYR A 610 39.20 22.31 0.22
N VAL A 611 38.81 21.04 0.34
CA VAL A 611 39.26 20.13 1.40
C VAL A 611 40.78 20.00 1.40
N ALA A 612 41.40 19.80 0.24
CA ALA A 612 42.86 19.70 0.12
C ALA A 612 43.58 20.98 0.57
N VAL A 613 43.06 22.16 0.23
CA VAL A 613 43.60 23.46 0.67
C VAL A 613 43.46 23.62 2.19
N VAL A 614 42.31 23.29 2.76
CA VAL A 614 42.10 23.34 4.23
C VAL A 614 43.07 22.40 4.94
N ARG A 615 43.22 21.16 4.48
CA ARG A 615 44.16 20.18 5.08
C ARG A 615 45.60 20.68 5.02
N ARG A 616 46.04 21.24 3.89
CA ARG A 616 47.37 21.83 3.73
C ARG A 616 47.58 23.00 4.70
N ALA A 617 46.60 23.88 4.85
CA ALA A 617 46.68 25.02 5.77
C ALA A 617 46.75 24.61 7.26
N LEU A 618 46.27 23.41 7.58
CA LEU A 618 46.32 22.79 8.91
C LEU A 618 47.53 21.86 9.12
N GLY A 619 48.36 21.66 8.10
CA GLY A 619 49.51 20.74 8.17
C GLY A 619 49.12 19.26 8.22
N TRP A 620 47.92 18.90 7.77
CA TRP A 620 47.43 17.52 7.75
C TRP A 620 47.85 16.79 6.47
N PRO A 621 48.13 15.48 6.54
CA PRO A 621 48.48 14.70 5.36
C PRO A 621 47.32 14.64 4.35
N PRO A 622 47.61 14.40 3.05
CA PRO A 622 46.60 14.19 2.02
C PRO A 622 45.63 13.06 2.39
N GLN A 623 44.41 13.11 1.89
CA GLN A 623 43.35 12.13 2.20
C GLN A 623 43.62 10.74 1.60
N ASP A 624 44.45 10.65 0.55
CA ASP A 624 44.76 9.42 -0.18
C ASP A 624 46.11 8.78 0.24
N ALA A 625 46.72 9.23 1.33
CA ALA A 625 47.88 8.54 1.90
C ALA A 625 47.37 7.34 2.71
N GLU A 626 47.30 6.15 2.10
CA GLU A 626 47.18 4.91 2.87
C GLU A 626 48.26 4.89 3.97
N PRO A 627 47.93 4.43 5.20
CA PRO A 627 48.92 4.37 6.26
C PRO A 627 50.03 3.42 5.80
N ALA A 628 51.26 3.95 5.70
CA ALA A 628 52.45 3.15 5.53
C ALA A 628 52.42 2.07 6.61
N ARG A 629 52.40 0.79 6.19
CA ARG A 629 52.58 -0.33 7.10
C ARG A 629 53.92 -0.13 7.79
N ASP A 630 53.89 0.12 9.10
CA ASP A 630 55.07 0.09 9.95
C ASP A 630 55.77 -1.27 9.75
N THR A 631 56.94 -1.24 9.12
CA THR A 631 57.92 -2.31 9.26
C THR A 631 58.61 -2.12 10.61
N ASP A 632 58.43 -3.10 11.50
CA ASP A 632 59.08 -3.20 12.81
C ASP A 632 60.59 -2.90 12.74
N PRO A 633 61.15 -2.18 13.72
CA PRO A 633 62.59 -2.03 13.86
C PRO A 633 63.20 -3.32 14.44
N ALA A 634 64.34 -3.69 13.87
CA ALA A 634 65.14 -4.86 14.20
C ALA A 634 65.45 -5.00 15.71
N GLU A 635 65.13 -6.17 16.27
CA GLU A 635 65.63 -6.63 17.56
C GLU A 635 67.06 -7.19 17.42
N GLU A 636 67.87 -6.82 18.39
CA GLU A 636 69.29 -7.07 18.53
C GLU A 636 69.62 -8.57 18.66
N ALA A 637 70.68 -8.99 17.97
CA ALA A 637 71.31 -10.29 18.15
C ALA A 637 72.21 -10.31 19.40
N PRO A 638 72.25 -11.42 20.16
CA PRO A 638 73.41 -11.75 20.97
C PRO A 638 74.21 -12.92 20.39
N GLU A 639 75.50 -12.88 20.71
CA GLU A 639 76.60 -13.73 20.27
C GLU A 639 76.45 -15.23 20.56
N ARG A 640 77.10 -15.98 19.66
CA ARG A 640 77.41 -17.42 19.58
C ARG A 640 77.74 -18.13 20.91
N VAL A 641 77.25 -19.37 21.01
CA VAL A 641 78.05 -20.55 21.41
C VAL A 641 77.56 -21.79 20.64
N ASP A 642 78.43 -22.37 19.81
CA ASP A 642 78.36 -23.73 19.26
C ASP A 642 78.95 -24.72 20.29
N PRO A 643 78.50 -25.99 20.38
CA PRO A 643 79.15 -27.00 19.54
C PRO A 643 78.28 -28.20 19.08
N ALA A 644 78.55 -28.59 17.82
CA ALA A 644 78.80 -29.95 17.33
C ALA A 644 77.75 -31.07 17.47
N GLY A 645 77.46 -31.70 16.32
CA GLY A 645 77.60 -33.16 16.22
C GLY A 645 76.52 -33.96 15.48
N ALA A 646 76.79 -34.21 14.19
CA ALA A 646 76.62 -35.49 13.48
C ALA A 646 75.21 -36.11 13.25
N GLY A 647 74.95 -36.50 12.00
CA GLY A 647 73.91 -37.48 11.68
C GLY A 647 73.50 -37.54 10.21
N ALA A 648 74.10 -38.46 9.45
CA ALA A 648 73.91 -38.64 8.02
C ALA A 648 72.60 -39.36 7.59
N GLY A 649 72.14 -39.08 6.37
CA GLY A 649 71.85 -40.14 5.39
C GLY A 649 70.42 -40.24 4.79
N PRO A 650 70.25 -40.66 3.51
CA PRO A 650 69.09 -40.37 2.63
C PRO A 650 68.38 -41.69 2.16
N PRO A 651 67.75 -41.86 0.96
CA PRO A 651 67.09 -40.97 -0.04
C PRO A 651 65.68 -41.47 -0.56
N ALA A 652 65.08 -40.67 -1.46
CA ALA A 652 64.44 -41.07 -2.74
C ALA A 652 62.92 -41.36 -2.91
N ARG A 653 62.43 -40.85 -4.06
CA ARG A 653 61.52 -41.43 -5.10
C ARG A 653 60.11 -40.86 -5.31
N GLY A 654 59.93 -40.36 -6.54
CA GLY A 654 58.76 -40.54 -7.42
C GLY A 654 57.88 -39.30 -7.56
N GLY A 655 57.74 -38.59 -8.67
CA GLY A 655 58.15 -38.83 -10.06
C GLY A 655 56.94 -38.83 -11.00
N ALA A 656 56.85 -37.77 -11.82
CA ALA A 656 56.13 -37.63 -13.12
C ALA A 656 54.61 -37.86 -13.12
N GLY A 657 53.78 -37.18 -13.92
CA GLY A 657 53.94 -36.47 -15.19
C GLY A 657 52.61 -36.71 -15.93
N ALA A 658 51.85 -35.67 -16.27
CA ALA A 658 51.83 -35.02 -17.59
C ALA A 658 50.55 -35.39 -18.40
N GLU A 659 49.80 -34.35 -18.74
CA GLU A 659 49.23 -34.04 -20.07
C GLU A 659 48.24 -35.01 -20.76
N SER A 660 46.97 -34.57 -20.86
CA SER A 660 46.20 -34.19 -22.09
C SER A 660 46.48 -34.87 -23.45
N PRO A 661 45.62 -34.73 -24.50
CA PRO A 661 44.16 -34.50 -24.60
C PRO A 661 43.48 -35.32 -25.76
N GLY A 662 42.18 -35.07 -25.99
CA GLY A 662 41.46 -35.31 -27.28
C GLY A 662 40.83 -36.70 -27.43
N ALA A 663 39.71 -36.94 -28.10
CA ALA A 663 38.93 -36.13 -29.03
C ALA A 663 37.49 -36.70 -29.18
N GLU A 664 36.64 -35.85 -29.73
CA GLU A 664 35.42 -36.04 -30.53
C GLU A 664 34.83 -37.45 -30.79
N GLY A 665 33.50 -37.53 -30.79
CA GLY A 665 32.77 -38.61 -31.45
C GLY A 665 31.25 -38.45 -31.38
N LYS A 666 30.67 -37.91 -32.47
CA LYS A 666 29.24 -37.79 -32.77
C LYS A 666 28.44 -39.08 -32.55
N ARG A 667 27.19 -38.94 -32.09
CA ARG A 667 25.97 -39.39 -32.79
C ARG A 667 24.75 -38.63 -32.28
#